data_AF-A0A1V3HCG2-F1
#
_entry.id   AF-A0A1V3HCG2-F1
#
_cell.length_a   1.000
_cell.length_b   1.000
_cell.length_c   1.000
_cell.angle_alpha   90.00
_cell.angle_beta   90.00
_cell.angle_gamma   90.00
#
_symmetry.space_group_name_H-M   'P 1'
#
loop_
_entity.id
_entity.type
_entity.pdbx_description
1 polymer ?
#
loop_
_entity_poly.entity_id
_entity_poly.type
_entity_poly.pdbx_seq_one_letter_code
_entity_poly.pdbx_strand_id
1 'polypeptide(L)'
;MHAQPMDTAPESQRQLHKFGGSSLASPDCYRRVVDVLTGHAKAHDLIVVSAAGKTTNQLIAWLAQLGKDGRLAHETLQGVRAFQQDLIENLINGDHKQQLVDALSADIATLASLGETALSDSVQADVQGFGEVWSARLLAALLNQQCRQAVMLDSRHCLRAERAAQPEVDRGASWPLLRQQLSQHTQSHVVITGFMAQNQAGETVLLGRNGSDYSATVLGALAGVRRVTIWSDVAGVYSADPRHVENACLLPLIRLDEAGELARLAAPVLHSRTLQPVAQSATDLTLRCTQAPDSGSTHIERVLATGRGAKIITSLDDVCLLQFDVARGQDFQAIKQELSRILSQLKVQPLATDYQDDQYRILLAFTAEVVASVMAQIQDAGLSAELKLREGFNMVAAVGAGVVNNPVHCHGFYQQLKSQPVEFISESASGLSMVAILRQVHTPALVASLHDALFQAQRRIGLVLVGKGNIGARWLSLFAEQKSHLEKRHGKEVSLISVVDSRNQWLDFAGIDPMQIRDDFDDNGTPYFDDEWLTRLLNHPYDDVVILDVTANTSLAALYPRLAEHGFHLISANKEAGAAPAEQYHAIQHAFAKTGRHWLYNATVGAGLPINYAVQDLRESGDHILALSGIFSGTLSWLFLQFTGEVPFSALLEQAWQQGLTEPDPRDDLSGADVVRKLVILAREAGLSLEPEQVKVESLIPPALQSLSLDAFLDNAHQMDACLQERLEKAQQDRAVLRYVARLEANGNAQVSLETLPSEHPLAHLLPCDNVFAIESQWYRENPLVIRGPGAGRDVTAGAIQSDLNRLIGRLH
;
A
#
# COMPACT_ATOMS: atom_id res chain seq x y z
N MET A 1 -41.93 17.51 26.23
CA MET A 1 -42.30 16.28 26.97
C MET A 1 -41.47 15.15 26.40
N HIS A 2 -40.45 14.71 27.15
CA HIS A 2 -39.59 13.60 26.77
C HIS A 2 -40.36 12.29 26.88
N ALA A 3 -40.59 11.62 25.75
CA ALA A 3 -41.08 10.25 25.75
C ALA A 3 -39.94 9.33 26.21
N GLN A 4 -40.20 8.57 27.28
CA GLN A 4 -39.31 7.52 27.78
C GLN A 4 -39.12 6.41 26.74
N PRO A 5 -37.96 5.75 26.68
CA PRO A 5 -37.77 4.58 25.83
C PRO A 5 -38.59 3.41 26.40
N MET A 6 -39.55 2.92 25.62
CA MET A 6 -40.26 1.67 25.88
C MET A 6 -39.29 0.50 25.79
N ASP A 7 -39.22 -0.26 26.87
CA ASP A 7 -38.62 -1.58 26.94
C ASP A 7 -39.50 -2.55 26.12
N THR A 8 -38.98 -3.07 25.00
CA THR A 8 -39.67 -4.08 24.18
C THR A 8 -38.76 -5.26 23.89
N ALA A 9 -39.35 -6.45 24.01
CA ALA A 9 -38.88 -7.82 23.77
C ALA A 9 -37.84 -8.02 22.63
N PRO A 10 -37.08 -9.14 22.62
CA PRO A 10 -36.03 -9.38 21.61
C PRO A 10 -36.64 -9.57 20.22
N GLU A 11 -36.84 -8.46 19.50
CA GLU A 11 -37.26 -8.46 18.10
C GLU A 11 -36.15 -9.08 17.25
N SER A 12 -36.53 -10.05 16.43
CA SER A 12 -35.64 -10.73 15.49
C SER A 12 -34.89 -9.68 14.65
N GLN A 13 -33.56 -9.68 14.71
CA GLN A 13 -32.71 -8.74 13.96
C GLN A 13 -32.80 -9.02 12.45
N ARG A 14 -33.89 -8.58 11.81
CA ARG A 14 -34.05 -8.53 10.35
C ARG A 14 -32.95 -7.66 9.74
N GLN A 15 -32.44 -8.08 8.61
CA GLN A 15 -31.59 -7.28 7.74
C GLN A 15 -32.36 -6.84 6.51
N LEU A 16 -31.83 -5.84 5.80
CA LEU A 16 -32.35 -5.42 4.52
C LEU A 16 -31.31 -5.62 3.43
N HIS A 17 -31.70 -6.23 2.32
CA HIS A 17 -30.87 -6.44 1.15
C HIS A 17 -31.47 -5.71 -0.06
N LYS A 18 -30.67 -4.92 -0.77
CA LYS A 18 -31.11 -4.28 -2.01
C LYS A 18 -30.39 -4.88 -3.20
N PHE A 19 -31.13 -5.22 -4.25
CA PHE A 19 -30.57 -5.65 -5.54
C PHE A 19 -30.84 -4.62 -6.64
N GLY A 20 -29.79 -4.23 -7.36
CA GLY A 20 -29.87 -3.33 -8.52
C GLY A 20 -30.40 -4.02 -9.78
N GLY A 21 -30.71 -3.24 -10.81
CA GLY A 21 -31.25 -3.79 -12.07
C GLY A 21 -30.28 -4.72 -12.80
N SER A 22 -28.96 -4.47 -12.73
CA SER A 22 -27.93 -5.37 -13.27
C SER A 22 -27.90 -6.73 -12.56
N SER A 23 -28.23 -6.74 -11.25
CA SER A 23 -28.35 -7.98 -10.46
C SER A 23 -29.60 -8.78 -10.79
N LEU A 24 -30.51 -8.23 -11.59
CA LEU A 24 -31.79 -8.82 -11.99
C LEU A 24 -31.95 -8.84 -13.52
N ALA A 25 -30.85 -8.77 -14.28
CA ALA A 25 -30.89 -8.57 -15.73
C ALA A 25 -31.16 -9.84 -16.55
N SER A 26 -31.01 -11.03 -15.97
CA SER A 26 -31.21 -12.31 -16.66
C SER A 26 -31.67 -13.41 -15.68
N PRO A 27 -32.15 -14.57 -16.17
CA PRO A 27 -32.49 -15.70 -15.31
C PRO A 27 -31.34 -16.13 -14.39
N ASP A 28 -30.11 -16.17 -14.91
CA ASP A 28 -28.93 -16.52 -14.10
C ASP A 28 -28.65 -15.49 -13.01
N CYS A 29 -28.92 -14.21 -13.26
CA CYS A 29 -28.80 -13.17 -12.26
C CYS A 29 -29.82 -13.36 -11.13
N TYR A 30 -31.07 -13.69 -11.44
CA TYR A 30 -32.09 -14.02 -10.43
C TYR A 30 -31.70 -15.25 -9.60
N ARG A 31 -31.23 -16.33 -10.23
CA ARG A 31 -30.74 -17.53 -9.51
C ARG A 31 -29.62 -17.15 -8.54
N ARG A 32 -28.64 -16.36 -9.00
CA ARG A 32 -27.55 -15.86 -8.16
C ARG A 32 -28.03 -14.99 -7.00
N VAL A 33 -29.03 -14.13 -7.21
CA VAL A 33 -29.66 -13.36 -6.13
C VAL A 33 -30.28 -14.28 -5.08
N VAL A 34 -30.91 -15.39 -5.49
CA VAL A 34 -31.45 -16.37 -4.56
C VAL A 34 -30.34 -17.13 -3.82
N ASP A 35 -29.23 -17.44 -4.48
CA ASP A 35 -28.05 -18.04 -3.83
C ASP A 35 -27.45 -17.07 -2.79
N VAL A 36 -27.34 -15.78 -3.13
CA VAL A 36 -26.90 -14.72 -2.22
C VAL A 36 -27.80 -14.63 -0.99
N LEU A 37 -29.12 -14.61 -1.19
CA LEU A 37 -30.09 -14.62 -0.10
C LEU A 37 -30.00 -15.91 0.73
N THR A 38 -29.66 -17.03 0.10
CA THR A 38 -29.47 -18.30 0.79
C THR A 38 -28.25 -18.30 1.72
N GLY A 39 -27.14 -17.70 1.28
CA GLY A 39 -25.90 -17.63 2.07
C GLY A 39 -25.83 -16.47 3.07
N HIS A 40 -26.50 -15.35 2.80
CA HIS A 40 -26.30 -14.11 3.57
C HIS A 40 -27.55 -13.52 4.24
N ALA A 41 -28.76 -13.94 3.87
CA ALA A 41 -29.98 -13.46 4.51
C ALA A 41 -30.36 -14.35 5.71
N LYS A 42 -30.89 -13.72 6.75
CA LYS A 42 -31.55 -14.38 7.87
C LYS A 42 -33.03 -14.64 7.53
N ALA A 43 -33.67 -15.47 8.34
CA ALA A 43 -35.10 -15.70 8.20
C ALA A 43 -35.88 -14.37 8.31
N HIS A 44 -36.79 -14.14 7.36
CA HIS A 44 -37.73 -13.00 7.36
C HIS A 44 -37.10 -11.62 7.10
N ASP A 45 -35.96 -11.60 6.43
CA ASP A 45 -35.31 -10.36 5.98
C ASP A 45 -36.13 -9.58 4.94
N LEU A 46 -35.87 -8.27 4.88
CA LEU A 46 -36.46 -7.35 3.90
C LEU A 46 -35.60 -7.32 2.63
N ILE A 47 -36.22 -7.33 1.46
CA ILE A 47 -35.52 -7.35 0.18
C ILE A 47 -36.07 -6.22 -0.68
N VAL A 48 -35.24 -5.26 -1.09
CA VAL A 48 -35.63 -4.19 -2.00
C VAL A 48 -35.09 -4.48 -3.39
N VAL A 49 -35.93 -4.38 -4.41
CA VAL A 49 -35.53 -4.64 -5.80
C VAL A 49 -35.75 -3.43 -6.69
N SER A 50 -34.86 -3.27 -7.67
CA SER A 50 -35.05 -2.33 -8.79
C SER A 50 -35.68 -3.04 -9.98
N ALA A 51 -36.11 -2.30 -11.00
CA ALA A 51 -36.49 -2.90 -12.27
C ALA A 51 -35.36 -3.74 -12.90
N ALA A 52 -35.71 -4.88 -13.49
CA ALA A 52 -34.79 -5.80 -14.15
C ALA A 52 -34.08 -5.15 -15.36
N GLY A 53 -32.75 -5.25 -15.42
CA GLY A 53 -31.95 -4.81 -16.56
C GLY A 53 -32.16 -3.34 -16.92
N LYS A 54 -32.54 -3.08 -18.18
CA LYS A 54 -32.80 -1.72 -18.73
C LYS A 54 -34.30 -1.38 -18.80
N THR A 55 -35.16 -2.08 -18.05
CA THR A 55 -36.62 -1.95 -18.16
C THR A 55 -37.11 -0.52 -17.93
N THR A 56 -36.64 0.19 -16.90
CA THR A 56 -37.04 1.58 -16.64
C THR A 56 -36.68 2.51 -17.81
N ASN A 57 -35.49 2.34 -18.42
CA ASN A 57 -35.07 3.12 -19.58
C ASN A 57 -35.95 2.84 -20.80
N GLN A 58 -36.36 1.59 -21.00
CA GLN A 58 -37.28 1.21 -22.08
C GLN A 58 -38.69 1.79 -21.85
N LEU A 59 -39.17 1.83 -20.61
CA LEU A 59 -40.45 2.47 -20.25
C LEU A 59 -40.41 3.98 -20.44
N ILE A 60 -39.30 4.65 -20.10
CA ILE A 60 -39.10 6.08 -20.39
C ILE A 60 -39.06 6.34 -21.90
N ALA A 61 -38.33 5.50 -22.65
CA ALA A 61 -38.28 5.60 -24.11
C ALA A 61 -39.67 5.40 -24.73
N TRP A 62 -40.43 4.42 -24.24
CA TRP A 62 -41.79 4.15 -24.66
C TRP A 62 -42.72 5.36 -24.44
N LEU A 63 -42.70 5.96 -23.24
CA LEU A 63 -43.44 7.19 -22.93
C LEU A 63 -43.10 8.33 -23.88
N ALA A 64 -41.82 8.51 -24.21
CA ALA A 64 -41.37 9.55 -25.14
C ALA A 64 -41.80 9.29 -26.59
N GLN A 65 -42.05 8.04 -26.97
CA GLN A 65 -42.48 7.60 -28.30
C GLN A 65 -44.00 7.66 -28.46
N LEU A 66 -44.77 7.43 -27.40
CA LEU A 66 -46.24 7.41 -27.38
C LEU A 66 -46.87 8.64 -28.06
N GLY A 67 -46.30 9.83 -27.85
CA GLY A 67 -46.78 11.08 -28.46
C GLY A 67 -46.11 11.45 -29.79
N LYS A 68 -45.23 10.61 -30.34
CA LYS A 68 -44.42 10.90 -31.54
C LYS A 68 -44.56 9.86 -32.65
N ASP A 69 -44.48 8.57 -32.31
CA ASP A 69 -44.53 7.44 -33.22
C ASP A 69 -45.12 6.22 -32.52
N GLY A 70 -46.42 5.97 -32.75
CA GLY A 70 -47.15 4.86 -32.15
C GLY A 70 -46.64 3.47 -32.58
N ARG A 71 -46.02 3.33 -33.76
CA ARG A 71 -45.43 2.05 -34.19
C ARG A 71 -44.18 1.74 -33.37
N LEU A 72 -43.29 2.72 -33.26
CA LEU A 72 -42.07 2.57 -32.46
C LEU A 72 -42.40 2.34 -30.97
N ALA A 73 -43.42 3.03 -30.44
CA ALA A 73 -43.93 2.78 -29.10
C ALA A 73 -44.44 1.34 -28.94
N HIS A 74 -45.20 0.82 -29.91
CA HIS A 74 -45.67 -0.56 -29.89
C HIS A 74 -44.49 -1.56 -29.89
N GLU A 75 -43.50 -1.36 -30.75
CA GLU A 75 -42.30 -2.21 -30.82
C GLU A 75 -41.52 -2.22 -29.50
N THR A 76 -41.31 -1.04 -28.89
CA THR A 76 -40.64 -0.92 -27.59
C THR A 76 -41.40 -1.68 -26.50
N LEU A 77 -42.74 -1.54 -26.44
CA LEU A 77 -43.56 -2.23 -25.44
C LEU A 77 -43.56 -3.76 -25.65
N GLN A 78 -43.56 -4.24 -26.90
CA GLN A 78 -43.40 -5.66 -27.19
C GLN A 78 -42.02 -6.18 -26.78
N GLY A 79 -40.97 -5.39 -26.96
CA GLY A 79 -39.63 -5.71 -26.47
C GLY A 79 -39.58 -5.87 -24.95
N VAL A 80 -40.22 -4.94 -24.21
CA VAL A 80 -40.37 -5.03 -22.75
C VAL A 80 -41.14 -6.29 -22.37
N ARG A 81 -42.28 -6.57 -23.02
CA ARG A 81 -43.08 -7.79 -22.78
C ARG A 81 -42.25 -9.05 -22.99
N ALA A 82 -41.56 -9.17 -24.12
CA ALA A 82 -40.76 -10.34 -24.46
C ALA A 82 -39.65 -10.59 -23.44
N PHE A 83 -38.94 -9.52 -23.02
CA PHE A 83 -37.91 -9.61 -21.99
C PHE A 83 -38.46 -10.10 -20.65
N GLN A 84 -39.58 -9.52 -20.18
CA GLN A 84 -40.19 -9.93 -18.91
C GLN A 84 -40.76 -11.36 -18.98
N GLN A 85 -41.34 -11.75 -20.13
CA GLN A 85 -41.85 -13.09 -20.35
C GLN A 85 -40.73 -14.14 -20.37
N ASP A 86 -39.60 -13.87 -21.03
CA ASP A 86 -38.42 -14.73 -21.03
C ASP A 86 -37.88 -14.99 -19.61
N LEU A 87 -37.83 -13.95 -18.76
CA LEU A 87 -37.46 -14.11 -17.36
C LEU A 87 -38.40 -15.07 -16.62
N ILE A 88 -39.72 -14.88 -16.76
CA ILE A 88 -40.73 -15.75 -16.12
C ILE A 88 -40.58 -17.19 -16.63
N GLU A 89 -40.45 -17.36 -17.95
CA GLU A 89 -40.45 -18.67 -18.59
C GLU A 89 -39.27 -19.55 -18.18
N ASN A 90 -38.10 -18.95 -17.96
CA ASN A 90 -36.86 -19.64 -17.60
C ASN A 90 -36.64 -19.80 -16.08
N LEU A 91 -37.43 -19.12 -15.24
CA LEU A 91 -37.26 -19.13 -13.78
C LEU A 91 -38.37 -19.89 -13.04
N ILE A 92 -39.60 -19.82 -13.53
CA ILE A 92 -40.78 -20.31 -12.80
C ILE A 92 -41.37 -21.52 -13.51
N ASN A 93 -41.76 -22.53 -12.73
CA ASN A 93 -42.34 -23.79 -13.17
C ASN A 93 -43.77 -23.96 -12.64
N GLY A 94 -44.55 -24.82 -13.29
CA GLY A 94 -45.90 -25.19 -12.85
C GLY A 94 -46.93 -24.06 -12.92
N ASP A 95 -47.99 -24.16 -12.10
CA ASP A 95 -49.16 -23.26 -12.16
C ASP A 95 -48.82 -21.79 -11.84
N HIS A 96 -47.81 -21.54 -11.01
CA HIS A 96 -47.35 -20.19 -10.71
C HIS A 96 -46.76 -19.48 -11.93
N LYS A 97 -46.21 -20.22 -12.91
CA LYS A 97 -45.71 -19.64 -14.17
C LYS A 97 -46.85 -18.96 -14.93
N GLN A 98 -47.98 -19.67 -15.09
CA GLN A 98 -49.13 -19.15 -15.84
C GLN A 98 -49.71 -17.91 -15.16
N GLN A 99 -49.84 -17.93 -13.83
CA GLN A 99 -50.33 -16.78 -13.06
C GLN A 99 -49.48 -15.51 -13.28
N LEU A 100 -48.15 -15.65 -13.34
CA LEU A 100 -47.26 -14.52 -13.59
C LEU A 100 -47.34 -14.02 -15.03
N VAL A 101 -47.43 -14.93 -16.02
CA VAL A 101 -47.60 -14.57 -17.44
C VAL A 101 -48.92 -13.85 -17.67
N ASP A 102 -50.00 -14.31 -17.05
CA ASP A 102 -51.33 -13.69 -17.15
C ASP A 102 -51.32 -12.30 -16.52
N ALA A 103 -50.71 -12.16 -15.33
CA ALA A 103 -50.59 -10.87 -14.65
C ALA A 103 -49.71 -9.88 -15.44
N LEU A 104 -48.59 -10.33 -16.01
CA LEU A 104 -47.77 -9.51 -16.92
C LEU A 104 -48.58 -9.09 -18.17
N SER A 105 -49.36 -10.00 -18.75
CA SER A 105 -50.18 -9.70 -19.93
C SER A 105 -51.26 -8.67 -19.63
N ALA A 106 -51.86 -8.72 -18.44
CA ALA A 106 -52.82 -7.71 -17.97
C ALA A 106 -52.16 -6.35 -17.74
N ASP A 107 -50.97 -6.33 -17.14
CA ASP A 107 -50.18 -5.11 -16.94
C ASP A 107 -49.81 -4.47 -18.30
N ILE A 108 -49.33 -5.27 -19.26
CA ILE A 108 -49.00 -4.82 -20.62
C ILE A 108 -50.25 -4.32 -21.36
N ALA A 109 -51.40 -4.99 -21.21
CA ALA A 109 -52.67 -4.52 -21.79
C ALA A 109 -53.10 -3.18 -21.19
N THR A 110 -52.86 -2.97 -19.90
CA THR A 110 -53.11 -1.69 -19.23
C THR A 110 -52.23 -0.60 -19.82
N LEU A 111 -50.93 -0.87 -20.00
CA LEU A 111 -49.99 0.06 -20.64
C LEU A 111 -50.38 0.36 -22.09
N ALA A 112 -50.75 -0.66 -22.87
CA ALA A 112 -51.18 -0.51 -24.26
C ALA A 112 -52.50 0.27 -24.42
N SER A 113 -53.32 0.35 -23.36
CA SER A 113 -54.56 1.13 -23.37
C SER A 113 -54.34 2.63 -23.14
N LEU A 114 -53.14 3.04 -22.70
CA LEU A 114 -52.74 4.43 -22.61
C LEU A 114 -52.63 5.01 -24.02
N GLY A 115 -53.56 5.90 -24.38
CA GLY A 115 -53.62 6.53 -25.71
C GLY A 115 -52.52 7.56 -25.96
N GLU A 116 -52.49 8.10 -27.18
CA GLU A 116 -51.48 9.06 -27.68
C GLU A 116 -51.57 10.47 -27.05
N THR A 117 -52.48 10.69 -26.10
CA THR A 117 -52.66 11.99 -25.42
C THR A 117 -51.58 12.25 -24.38
N ALA A 118 -51.29 13.53 -24.12
CA ALA A 118 -50.35 13.94 -23.07
C ALA A 118 -50.75 13.33 -21.71
N LEU A 119 -49.93 12.39 -21.22
CA LEU A 119 -50.11 11.72 -19.94
C LEU A 119 -49.69 12.67 -18.82
N SER A 120 -50.45 12.68 -17.72
CA SER A 120 -50.05 13.41 -16.51
C SER A 120 -48.76 12.81 -15.94
N ASP A 121 -47.98 13.63 -15.22
CA ASP A 121 -46.76 13.18 -14.54
C ASP A 121 -47.01 11.99 -13.59
N SER A 122 -48.22 11.90 -13.01
CA SER A 122 -48.63 10.75 -12.19
C SER A 122 -48.65 9.46 -12.99
N VAL A 123 -49.29 9.49 -14.16
CA VAL A 123 -49.43 8.30 -15.00
C VAL A 123 -48.06 7.90 -15.55
N GLN A 124 -47.23 8.86 -15.91
CA GLN A 124 -45.84 8.59 -16.31
C GLN A 124 -45.04 7.94 -15.18
N ALA A 125 -45.24 8.38 -13.93
CA ALA A 125 -44.62 7.78 -12.76
C ALA A 125 -45.13 6.34 -12.51
N ASP A 126 -46.43 6.10 -12.65
CA ASP A 126 -47.03 4.76 -12.55
C ASP A 126 -46.44 3.81 -13.61
N VAL A 127 -46.33 4.27 -14.85
CA VAL A 127 -45.74 3.51 -15.96
C VAL A 127 -44.31 3.07 -15.62
N GLN A 128 -43.47 4.00 -15.17
CA GLN A 128 -42.08 3.69 -14.83
C GLN A 128 -41.96 2.69 -13.68
N GLY A 129 -42.91 2.73 -12.73
CA GLY A 129 -42.96 1.85 -11.57
C GLY A 129 -43.27 0.37 -11.85
N PHE A 130 -43.83 0.04 -13.02
CA PHE A 130 -44.12 -1.35 -13.36
C PHE A 130 -42.86 -2.23 -13.40
N GLY A 131 -41.71 -1.67 -13.76
CA GLY A 131 -40.45 -2.41 -13.78
C GLY A 131 -40.09 -3.03 -12.43
N GLU A 132 -40.22 -2.25 -11.35
CA GLU A 132 -40.00 -2.67 -9.97
C GLU A 132 -41.07 -3.68 -9.53
N VAL A 133 -42.35 -3.45 -9.89
CA VAL A 133 -43.46 -4.35 -9.58
C VAL A 133 -43.22 -5.74 -10.17
N TRP A 134 -42.86 -5.83 -11.46
CA TRP A 134 -42.58 -7.10 -12.13
C TRP A 134 -41.41 -7.83 -11.49
N SER A 135 -40.34 -7.11 -11.16
CA SER A 135 -39.15 -7.69 -10.55
C SER A 135 -39.43 -8.21 -9.13
N ALA A 136 -40.20 -7.46 -8.34
CA ALA A 136 -40.61 -7.86 -6.98
C ALA A 136 -41.53 -9.08 -7.00
N ARG A 137 -42.52 -9.09 -7.91
CA ARG A 137 -43.45 -10.20 -8.10
C ARG A 137 -42.72 -11.49 -8.51
N LEU A 138 -41.80 -11.39 -9.46
CA LEU A 138 -41.02 -12.51 -9.95
C LEU A 138 -40.07 -13.08 -8.88
N LEU A 139 -39.33 -12.22 -8.16
CA LEU A 139 -38.42 -12.69 -7.12
C LEU A 139 -39.18 -13.36 -5.95
N ALA A 140 -40.33 -12.80 -5.54
CA ALA A 140 -41.15 -13.40 -4.50
C ALA A 140 -41.66 -14.80 -4.92
N ALA A 141 -42.11 -14.97 -6.16
CA ALA A 141 -42.53 -16.26 -6.68
C ALA A 141 -41.36 -17.27 -6.76
N LEU A 142 -40.18 -16.82 -7.19
CA LEU A 142 -38.98 -17.67 -7.27
C LEU A 142 -38.53 -18.17 -5.90
N LEU A 143 -38.55 -17.31 -4.88
CA LEU A 143 -38.25 -17.70 -3.50
C LEU A 143 -39.23 -18.76 -2.97
N ASN A 144 -40.54 -18.55 -3.22
CA ASN A 144 -41.56 -19.52 -2.83
C ASN A 144 -41.38 -20.88 -3.52
N GLN A 145 -40.99 -20.89 -4.81
CA GLN A 145 -40.69 -22.12 -5.54
C GLN A 145 -39.51 -22.91 -4.91
N GLN A 146 -38.58 -22.22 -4.25
CA GLN A 146 -37.47 -22.83 -3.51
C GLN A 146 -37.77 -23.06 -2.03
N CYS A 147 -39.06 -23.19 -1.66
CA CYS A 147 -39.52 -23.42 -0.30
C CYS A 147 -39.11 -22.32 0.72
N ARG A 148 -38.86 -21.09 0.25
CA ARG A 148 -38.63 -19.91 1.10
C ARG A 148 -39.84 -19.01 1.05
N GLN A 149 -40.59 -18.95 2.16
CA GLN A 149 -41.80 -18.14 2.24
C GLN A 149 -41.49 -16.66 2.00
N ALA A 150 -42.02 -16.10 0.91
CA ALA A 150 -41.81 -14.73 0.49
C ALA A 150 -43.11 -14.07 0.02
N VAL A 151 -43.26 -12.78 0.30
CA VAL A 151 -44.39 -11.96 -0.15
C VAL A 151 -43.88 -10.70 -0.84
N MET A 152 -44.59 -10.24 -1.85
CA MET A 152 -44.31 -8.95 -2.49
C MET A 152 -45.08 -7.83 -1.78
N LEU A 153 -44.40 -6.72 -1.50
CA LEU A 153 -44.98 -5.50 -0.94
C LEU A 153 -44.69 -4.33 -1.88
N ASP A 154 -45.74 -3.68 -2.38
CA ASP A 154 -45.59 -2.42 -3.10
C ASP A 154 -45.24 -1.29 -2.12
N SER A 155 -44.11 -0.62 -2.31
CA SER A 155 -43.67 0.49 -1.47
C SER A 155 -44.64 1.66 -1.43
N ARG A 156 -45.50 1.83 -2.45
CA ARG A 156 -46.57 2.85 -2.43
C ARG A 156 -47.57 2.63 -1.30
N HIS A 157 -47.71 1.39 -0.79
CA HIS A 157 -48.57 1.11 0.35
C HIS A 157 -47.97 1.53 1.70
N CYS A 158 -46.66 1.79 1.77
CA CYS A 158 -45.99 2.11 3.04
C CYS A 158 -45.13 3.38 3.03
N LEU A 159 -44.66 3.86 1.87
CA LEU A 159 -43.87 5.08 1.74
C LEU A 159 -44.74 6.25 1.30
N ARG A 160 -44.55 7.39 1.96
CA ARG A 160 -45.21 8.66 1.66
C ARG A 160 -44.18 9.73 1.28
N ALA A 161 -44.38 10.39 0.15
CA ALA A 161 -43.53 11.48 -0.31
C ALA A 161 -44.33 12.44 -1.20
N GLU A 162 -43.97 13.72 -1.16
CA GLU A 162 -44.57 14.73 -2.04
C GLU A 162 -43.69 14.99 -3.27
N ARG A 163 -44.31 15.45 -4.36
CA ARG A 163 -43.57 15.77 -5.58
C ARG A 163 -42.66 16.97 -5.36
N ALA A 164 -41.40 16.81 -5.75
CA ALA A 164 -40.38 17.83 -5.74
C ALA A 164 -39.30 17.45 -6.76
N ALA A 165 -38.35 18.36 -7.04
CA ALA A 165 -37.16 18.02 -7.83
C ALA A 165 -36.36 16.86 -7.19
N GLN A 166 -36.38 16.77 -5.85
CA GLN A 166 -35.85 15.65 -5.09
C GLN A 166 -36.86 15.25 -4.00
N PRO A 167 -37.79 14.32 -4.28
CA PRO A 167 -38.82 13.93 -3.31
C PRO A 167 -38.23 13.28 -2.06
N GLU A 168 -38.55 13.78 -0.87
CA GLU A 168 -38.13 13.21 0.41
C GLU A 168 -39.27 12.39 1.02
N VAL A 169 -38.93 11.22 1.57
CA VAL A 169 -39.92 10.38 2.27
C VAL A 169 -40.27 10.98 3.63
N ASP A 170 -41.56 11.21 3.86
CA ASP A 170 -42.10 11.57 5.16
C ASP A 170 -42.07 10.35 6.08
N ARG A 171 -41.09 10.34 6.99
CA ARG A 171 -40.89 9.24 7.94
C ARG A 171 -42.03 9.10 8.93
N GLY A 172 -42.64 10.22 9.36
CA GLY A 172 -43.72 10.23 10.32
C GLY A 172 -44.98 9.58 9.76
N ALA A 173 -45.29 9.87 8.50
CA ALA A 173 -46.41 9.26 7.79
C ALA A 173 -46.12 7.81 7.34
N SER A 174 -44.88 7.50 6.96
CA SER A 174 -44.51 6.18 6.42
C SER A 174 -44.32 5.10 7.49
N TRP A 175 -43.79 5.46 8.66
CA TRP A 175 -43.53 4.52 9.76
C TRP A 175 -44.75 3.67 10.18
N PRO A 176 -45.92 4.24 10.51
CA PRO A 176 -47.07 3.45 10.95
C PRO A 176 -47.57 2.50 9.86
N LEU A 177 -47.53 2.93 8.59
CA LEU A 177 -47.95 2.11 7.45
C LEU A 177 -47.01 0.93 7.24
N LEU A 178 -45.70 1.16 7.27
CA LEU A 178 -44.72 0.09 7.15
C LEU A 178 -44.86 -0.93 8.29
N ARG A 179 -45.01 -0.45 9.54
CA ARG A 179 -45.20 -1.31 10.71
C ARG A 179 -46.43 -2.20 10.57
N GLN A 180 -47.54 -1.64 10.07
CA GLN A 180 -48.75 -2.41 9.80
C GLN A 180 -48.50 -3.53 8.79
N GLN A 181 -47.87 -3.22 7.65
CA GLN A 181 -47.55 -4.22 6.61
C GLN A 181 -46.61 -5.31 7.13
N LEU A 182 -45.55 -4.94 7.85
CA LEU A 182 -44.58 -5.89 8.38
C LEU A 182 -45.17 -6.81 9.47
N SER A 183 -46.17 -6.33 10.22
CA SER A 183 -46.87 -7.13 11.24
C SER A 183 -47.74 -8.24 10.64
N GLN A 184 -48.17 -8.11 9.38
CA GLN A 184 -48.92 -9.13 8.65
C GLN A 184 -48.01 -10.25 8.10
N HIS A 185 -46.70 -9.98 8.01
CA HIS A 185 -45.71 -10.86 7.39
C HIS A 185 -44.53 -11.09 8.32
N THR A 186 -44.81 -11.63 9.52
CA THR A 186 -43.79 -11.88 10.54
C THR A 186 -42.86 -13.04 10.20
N GLN A 187 -43.38 -14.05 9.49
CA GLN A 187 -42.69 -15.31 9.17
C GLN A 187 -42.27 -15.45 7.69
N SER A 188 -42.26 -14.36 6.92
CA SER A 188 -41.91 -14.39 5.50
C SER A 188 -40.85 -13.36 5.17
N HIS A 189 -40.05 -13.62 4.12
CA HIS A 189 -39.29 -12.57 3.47
C HIS A 189 -40.26 -11.57 2.81
N VAL A 190 -39.93 -10.29 2.88
CA VAL A 190 -40.77 -9.24 2.26
C VAL A 190 -39.98 -8.61 1.12
N VAL A 191 -40.40 -8.87 -0.11
CA VAL A 191 -39.82 -8.31 -1.34
C VAL A 191 -40.54 -7.02 -1.68
N ILE A 192 -39.88 -5.89 -1.42
CA ILE A 192 -40.41 -4.54 -1.52
C ILE A 192 -39.93 -3.89 -2.83
N THR A 193 -40.84 -3.20 -3.52
CA THR A 193 -40.47 -2.39 -4.70
C THR A 193 -39.62 -1.17 -4.29
N GLY A 194 -38.50 -0.94 -4.98
CA GLY A 194 -37.73 0.30 -4.83
C GLY A 194 -38.36 1.48 -5.57
N PHE A 195 -37.67 2.63 -5.56
CA PHE A 195 -37.90 3.80 -6.43
C PHE A 195 -39.23 4.56 -6.28
N MET A 196 -40.27 3.97 -5.69
CA MET A 196 -41.62 4.52 -5.65
C MET A 196 -42.08 4.88 -4.23
N ALA A 197 -42.97 5.86 -4.16
CA ALA A 197 -43.74 6.26 -2.99
C ALA A 197 -45.11 6.79 -3.43
N GLN A 198 -45.99 7.13 -2.49
CA GLN A 198 -47.30 7.71 -2.77
C GLN A 198 -47.44 9.09 -2.10
N ASN A 199 -48.06 10.06 -2.79
CA ASN A 199 -48.39 11.35 -2.16
C ASN A 199 -49.71 11.30 -1.39
N GLN A 200 -50.11 12.40 -0.76
CA GLN A 200 -51.37 12.49 -0.03
C GLN A 200 -52.62 12.30 -0.92
N ALA A 201 -52.53 12.60 -2.22
CA ALA A 201 -53.60 12.44 -3.18
C ALA A 201 -53.74 10.99 -3.72
N GLY A 202 -52.87 10.07 -3.29
CA GLY A 202 -52.87 8.68 -3.74
C GLY A 202 -52.10 8.45 -5.05
N GLU A 203 -51.42 9.45 -5.57
CA GLU A 203 -50.64 9.39 -6.80
C GLU A 203 -49.23 8.86 -6.57
N THR A 204 -48.67 8.18 -7.58
CA THR A 204 -47.28 7.70 -7.52
C THR A 204 -46.29 8.85 -7.60
N VAL A 205 -45.25 8.76 -6.76
CA VAL A 205 -44.11 9.65 -6.72
C VAL A 205 -42.84 8.83 -6.89
N LEU A 206 -42.04 9.18 -7.89
CA LEU A 206 -40.73 8.58 -8.11
C LEU A 206 -39.68 9.28 -7.25
N LEU A 207 -38.82 8.51 -6.58
CA LEU A 207 -37.82 9.03 -5.66
C LEU A 207 -36.55 9.54 -6.37
N GLY A 208 -36.53 9.56 -7.71
CA GLY A 208 -35.42 10.09 -8.51
C GLY A 208 -34.23 9.13 -8.64
N ARG A 209 -33.08 9.66 -9.06
CA ARG A 209 -31.86 8.86 -9.34
C ARG A 209 -31.41 8.06 -8.12
N ASN A 210 -31.05 6.80 -8.36
CA ASN A 210 -30.72 5.80 -7.32
C ASN A 210 -31.84 5.64 -6.28
N GLY A 211 -33.09 5.89 -6.68
CA GLY A 211 -34.24 5.87 -5.77
C GLY A 211 -34.45 4.53 -5.09
N SER A 212 -34.03 3.40 -5.68
CA SER A 212 -34.08 2.10 -5.00
C SER A 212 -33.08 1.95 -3.85
N ASP A 213 -31.89 2.55 -3.95
CA ASP A 213 -30.92 2.58 -2.84
C ASP A 213 -31.41 3.50 -1.72
N TYR A 214 -32.02 4.63 -2.10
CA TYR A 214 -32.71 5.51 -1.16
C TYR A 214 -33.89 4.81 -0.48
N SER A 215 -34.75 4.09 -1.23
CA SER A 215 -35.83 3.27 -0.66
C SER A 215 -35.28 2.27 0.34
N ALA A 216 -34.21 1.55 0.01
CA ALA A 216 -33.59 0.55 0.89
C ALA A 216 -33.10 1.14 2.21
N THR A 217 -32.39 2.27 2.16
CA THR A 217 -31.85 2.92 3.36
C THR A 217 -32.93 3.60 4.19
N VAL A 218 -33.97 4.18 3.57
CA VAL A 218 -35.14 4.71 4.27
C VAL A 218 -35.96 3.59 4.91
N LEU A 219 -36.30 2.53 4.18
CA LEU A 219 -37.05 1.38 4.71
C LEU A 219 -36.28 0.70 5.83
N GLY A 220 -34.96 0.57 5.70
CA GLY A 220 -34.11 0.02 6.77
C GLY A 220 -34.15 0.87 8.02
N ALA A 221 -34.00 2.19 7.88
CA ALA A 221 -34.08 3.13 9.01
C ALA A 221 -35.47 3.11 9.66
N LEU A 222 -36.54 3.09 8.86
CA LEU A 222 -37.92 3.00 9.36
C LEU A 222 -38.15 1.69 10.10
N ALA A 223 -37.80 0.55 9.50
CA ALA A 223 -37.98 -0.77 10.10
C ALA A 223 -37.03 -1.09 11.26
N GLY A 224 -36.13 -0.16 11.64
CA GLY A 224 -35.18 -0.36 12.72
C GLY A 224 -34.14 -1.45 12.45
N VAL A 225 -33.85 -1.76 11.18
CA VAL A 225 -32.88 -2.82 10.86
C VAL A 225 -31.46 -2.37 11.21
N ARG A 226 -30.67 -3.29 11.78
CA ARG A 226 -29.28 -2.99 12.14
C ARG A 226 -28.40 -2.78 10.91
N ARG A 227 -28.69 -3.49 9.80
CA ARG A 227 -27.82 -3.50 8.62
C ARG A 227 -28.63 -3.48 7.32
N VAL A 228 -28.24 -2.58 6.42
CA VAL A 228 -28.66 -2.53 5.01
C VAL A 228 -27.47 -2.95 4.14
N THR A 229 -27.67 -3.91 3.26
CA THR A 229 -26.67 -4.35 2.27
C THR A 229 -27.12 -3.95 0.87
N ILE A 230 -26.32 -3.15 0.18
CA ILE A 230 -26.53 -2.83 -1.24
C ILE A 230 -25.69 -3.80 -2.06
N TRP A 231 -26.37 -4.64 -2.84
CA TRP A 231 -25.76 -5.58 -3.76
C TRP A 231 -25.67 -4.95 -5.16
N SER A 232 -24.43 -4.79 -5.62
CA SER A 232 -24.08 -4.14 -6.89
C SER A 232 -23.21 -5.05 -7.76
N ASP A 233 -22.67 -4.52 -8.84
CA ASP A 233 -21.70 -5.19 -9.72
C ASP A 233 -20.25 -5.10 -9.21
N VAL A 234 -19.97 -4.25 -8.21
CA VAL A 234 -18.64 -4.12 -7.57
C VAL A 234 -18.66 -4.57 -6.11
N ALA A 235 -17.52 -5.05 -5.61
CA ALA A 235 -17.41 -5.57 -4.23
C ALA A 235 -17.58 -4.49 -3.15
N GLY A 236 -17.35 -3.22 -3.50
CA GLY A 236 -17.43 -2.10 -2.59
C GLY A 236 -16.73 -0.87 -3.17
N VAL A 237 -16.23 -0.01 -2.29
CA VAL A 237 -15.42 1.16 -2.66
C VAL A 237 -13.95 0.75 -2.71
N TYR A 238 -13.30 1.02 -3.84
CA TYR A 238 -11.87 0.81 -4.04
C TYR A 238 -11.09 2.12 -3.88
N SER A 239 -9.77 2.04 -3.67
CA SER A 239 -8.88 3.20 -3.60
C SER A 239 -8.71 3.94 -4.94
N ALA A 240 -9.09 3.33 -6.06
CA ALA A 240 -9.35 3.96 -7.35
C ALA A 240 -10.31 3.06 -8.16
N ASP A 241 -10.78 3.50 -9.33
CA ASP A 241 -11.58 2.63 -10.20
C ASP A 241 -10.73 1.41 -10.66
N PRO A 242 -11.07 0.17 -10.26
CA PRO A 242 -10.26 -1.02 -10.57
C PRO A 242 -10.24 -1.36 -12.07
N ARG A 243 -11.11 -0.73 -12.88
CA ARG A 243 -11.07 -0.86 -14.35
C ARG A 243 -9.94 -0.05 -14.98
N HIS A 244 -9.44 0.96 -14.27
CA HIS A 244 -8.40 1.87 -14.75
C HIS A 244 -7.07 1.70 -14.00
N VAL A 245 -7.11 1.21 -12.76
CA VAL A 245 -5.93 1.04 -11.90
C VAL A 245 -5.85 -0.41 -11.41
N GLU A 246 -4.85 -1.15 -11.88
CA GLU A 246 -4.70 -2.59 -11.58
C GLU A 246 -4.45 -2.86 -10.09
N ASN A 247 -3.69 -2.00 -9.42
CA ASN A 247 -3.36 -2.11 -8.00
C ASN A 247 -4.40 -1.46 -7.08
N ALA A 248 -5.61 -1.17 -7.57
CA ALA A 248 -6.67 -0.62 -6.74
C ALA A 248 -7.09 -1.61 -5.64
N CYS A 249 -7.06 -1.16 -4.39
CA CYS A 249 -7.38 -2.00 -3.23
C CYS A 249 -8.81 -1.76 -2.77
N LEU A 250 -9.53 -2.82 -2.44
CA LEU A 250 -10.85 -2.72 -1.80
C LEU A 250 -10.70 -2.14 -0.38
N LEU A 251 -11.48 -1.11 -0.07
CA LEU A 251 -11.50 -0.51 1.26
C LEU A 251 -12.53 -1.22 2.13
N PRO A 252 -12.14 -1.96 3.19
CA PRO A 252 -13.09 -2.71 4.01
C PRO A 252 -13.98 -1.80 4.85
N LEU A 253 -13.49 -0.60 5.17
CA LEU A 253 -14.17 0.37 6.01
C LEU A 253 -13.98 1.77 5.45
N ILE A 254 -15.08 2.51 5.36
CA ILE A 254 -15.09 3.92 4.99
C ILE A 254 -15.89 4.73 6.01
N ARG A 255 -15.46 5.95 6.30
CA ARG A 255 -16.24 6.82 7.17
C ARG A 255 -17.45 7.37 6.43
N LEU A 256 -18.53 7.63 7.15
CA LEU A 256 -19.75 8.19 6.57
C LEU A 256 -19.52 9.56 5.93
N ASP A 257 -18.65 10.39 6.49
CA ASP A 257 -18.29 11.69 5.93
C ASP A 257 -17.42 11.57 4.67
N GLU A 258 -16.45 10.64 4.65
CA GLU A 258 -15.68 10.26 3.45
C GLU A 258 -16.60 9.72 2.34
N ALA A 259 -17.55 8.85 2.68
CA ALA A 259 -18.56 8.35 1.74
C ALA A 259 -19.46 9.47 1.21
N GLY A 260 -19.86 10.41 2.08
CA GLY A 260 -20.62 11.59 1.70
C GLY A 260 -19.85 12.48 0.71
N GLU A 261 -18.55 12.61 0.93
CA GLU A 261 -17.66 13.37 0.06
C GLU A 261 -17.49 12.72 -1.31
N LEU A 262 -17.32 11.40 -1.39
CA LEU A 262 -17.30 10.67 -2.66
C LEU A 262 -18.62 10.81 -3.43
N ALA A 263 -19.73 10.74 -2.71
CA ALA A 263 -21.05 10.89 -3.30
C ALA A 263 -21.29 12.31 -3.83
N ARG A 264 -20.76 13.33 -3.14
CA ARG A 264 -20.74 14.72 -3.63
C ARG A 264 -19.92 14.85 -4.91
N LEU A 265 -18.78 14.17 -4.98
CA LEU A 265 -17.90 14.09 -6.16
C LEU A 265 -18.43 13.13 -7.24
N ALA A 266 -19.70 12.72 -7.16
CA ALA A 266 -20.40 11.85 -8.10
C ALA A 266 -19.67 10.53 -8.42
N ALA A 267 -18.98 9.95 -7.44
CA ALA A 267 -18.38 8.63 -7.58
C ALA A 267 -19.48 7.59 -7.93
N PRO A 268 -19.31 6.75 -8.99
CA PRO A 268 -20.39 5.89 -9.51
C PRO A 268 -21.00 4.91 -8.48
N VAL A 269 -20.25 4.56 -7.43
CA VAL A 269 -20.61 3.52 -6.46
C VAL A 269 -21.55 4.02 -5.37
N LEU A 270 -21.56 5.32 -5.07
CA LEU A 270 -22.31 5.89 -3.94
C LEU A 270 -23.06 7.15 -4.34
N HIS A 271 -24.31 7.24 -3.85
CA HIS A 271 -25.15 8.42 -4.06
C HIS A 271 -25.51 9.08 -2.74
N SER A 272 -25.49 10.41 -2.70
CA SER A 272 -25.63 11.19 -1.47
C SER A 272 -26.95 10.90 -0.76
N ARG A 273 -28.00 10.69 -1.56
CA ARG A 273 -29.34 10.30 -1.08
C ARG A 273 -29.36 8.97 -0.35
N THR A 274 -28.56 7.99 -0.76
CA THR A 274 -28.45 6.69 -0.08
C THR A 274 -27.86 6.85 1.32
N LEU A 275 -26.98 7.82 1.52
CA LEU A 275 -26.28 8.04 2.79
C LEU A 275 -27.11 8.85 3.79
N GLN A 276 -28.04 9.69 3.34
CA GLN A 276 -28.82 10.58 4.21
C GLN A 276 -29.65 9.82 5.28
N PRO A 277 -30.40 8.73 4.97
CA PRO A 277 -31.11 7.96 5.99
C PRO A 277 -30.18 7.23 6.95
N VAL A 278 -29.02 6.78 6.45
CA VAL A 278 -27.97 6.17 7.26
C VAL A 278 -27.44 7.21 8.25
N ALA A 279 -27.12 8.42 7.81
CA ALA A 279 -26.62 9.48 8.69
C ALA A 279 -27.56 9.83 9.85
N GLN A 280 -28.86 9.62 9.68
CA GLN A 280 -29.90 10.00 10.64
C GLN A 280 -30.49 8.81 11.43
N SER A 281 -29.88 7.62 11.35
CA SER A 281 -30.34 6.41 12.02
C SER A 281 -29.17 5.66 12.67
N ALA A 282 -29.44 4.53 13.32
CA ALA A 282 -28.42 3.61 13.84
C ALA A 282 -28.05 2.49 12.84
N THR A 283 -28.60 2.51 11.63
CA THR A 283 -28.42 1.47 10.62
C THR A 283 -27.02 1.50 10.02
N ASP A 284 -26.35 0.36 9.91
CA ASP A 284 -25.08 0.20 9.21
C ASP A 284 -25.34 -0.05 7.72
N LEU A 285 -24.49 0.52 6.84
CA LEU A 285 -24.57 0.32 5.40
C LEU A 285 -23.36 -0.47 4.90
N THR A 286 -23.63 -1.56 4.18
CA THR A 286 -22.60 -2.42 3.58
C THR A 286 -22.79 -2.46 2.06
N LEU A 287 -21.70 -2.39 1.31
CA LEU A 287 -21.67 -2.58 -0.14
C LEU A 287 -21.04 -3.95 -0.45
N ARG A 288 -21.64 -4.70 -1.38
CA ARG A 288 -21.17 -6.02 -1.83
C ARG A 288 -21.41 -6.23 -3.32
N CYS A 289 -20.69 -7.18 -3.91
CA CYS A 289 -20.91 -7.64 -5.27
C CYS A 289 -21.91 -8.81 -5.31
N THR A 290 -22.93 -8.73 -6.16
CA THR A 290 -23.86 -9.85 -6.41
C THR A 290 -23.17 -11.01 -7.14
N GLN A 291 -22.20 -10.71 -8.02
CA GLN A 291 -21.52 -11.74 -8.83
C GLN A 291 -20.50 -12.54 -8.03
N ALA A 292 -19.83 -11.90 -7.06
CA ALA A 292 -18.85 -12.51 -6.19
C ALA A 292 -19.12 -12.09 -4.73
N PRO A 293 -20.12 -12.69 -4.06
CA PRO A 293 -20.55 -12.28 -2.73
C PRO A 293 -19.45 -12.31 -1.66
N ASP A 294 -18.50 -13.24 -1.80
CA ASP A 294 -17.40 -13.45 -0.87
C ASP A 294 -16.09 -12.74 -1.27
N SER A 295 -16.09 -11.90 -2.32
CA SER A 295 -14.92 -11.10 -2.76
C SER A 295 -14.56 -9.92 -1.85
N GLY A 296 -15.16 -9.85 -0.66
CA GLY A 296 -15.03 -8.75 0.28
C GLY A 296 -16.24 -7.81 0.30
N SER A 297 -16.14 -6.76 1.11
CA SER A 297 -17.19 -5.75 1.26
C SER A 297 -16.63 -4.44 1.80
N THR A 298 -17.32 -3.32 1.53
CA THR A 298 -17.07 -2.05 2.22
C THR A 298 -18.17 -1.75 3.23
N HIS A 299 -17.78 -1.49 4.47
CA HIS A 299 -18.67 -1.03 5.54
C HIS A 299 -18.58 0.48 5.69
N ILE A 300 -19.74 1.15 5.74
CA ILE A 300 -19.82 2.60 5.99
C ILE A 300 -20.14 2.81 7.46
N GLU A 301 -19.18 3.37 8.19
CA GLU A 301 -19.25 3.55 9.64
C GLU A 301 -19.25 5.03 10.05
N ARG A 302 -19.82 5.31 11.22
CA ARG A 302 -19.83 6.66 11.84
C ARG A 302 -18.58 6.94 12.70
N VAL A 303 -17.62 6.01 12.72
CA VAL A 303 -16.46 6.01 13.64
C VAL A 303 -15.39 7.01 13.20
N LEU A 304 -14.72 7.63 14.19
CA LEU A 304 -13.47 8.35 14.01
C LEU A 304 -12.32 7.35 13.82
N ALA A 305 -12.11 6.85 12.60
CA ALA A 305 -10.90 6.10 12.30
C ALA A 305 -9.66 7.02 12.37
N THR A 306 -8.61 6.56 13.04
CA THR A 306 -7.28 7.18 13.07
C THR A 306 -6.53 6.90 11.77
N GLY A 307 -6.88 7.61 10.71
CA GLY A 307 -6.14 7.62 9.44
C GLY A 307 -5.92 9.06 9.00
N ARG A 308 -4.71 9.40 8.54
CA ARG A 308 -4.35 10.75 8.09
C ARG A 308 -3.94 10.72 6.62
N GLY A 309 -4.84 11.05 5.71
CA GLY A 309 -4.51 11.25 4.30
C GLY A 309 -5.56 10.79 3.29
N ALA A 310 -5.19 10.84 2.01
CA ALA A 310 -5.99 10.31 0.91
C ALA A 310 -6.20 8.81 1.10
N LYS A 311 -7.42 8.34 0.79
CA LYS A 311 -7.82 6.92 0.74
C LYS A 311 -8.26 6.49 -0.66
N ILE A 312 -8.77 7.45 -1.43
CA ILE A 312 -9.42 7.19 -2.73
C ILE A 312 -9.03 8.26 -3.73
N ILE A 313 -8.75 7.85 -4.97
CA ILE A 313 -8.74 8.71 -6.15
C ILE A 313 -10.01 8.46 -6.96
N THR A 314 -10.69 9.53 -7.36
CA THR A 314 -11.87 9.47 -8.23
C THR A 314 -11.77 10.49 -9.35
N SER A 315 -12.48 10.25 -10.44
CA SER A 315 -12.53 11.15 -11.59
C SER A 315 -13.91 11.21 -12.25
N LEU A 316 -14.16 12.31 -12.95
CA LEU A 316 -15.33 12.50 -13.82
C LEU A 316 -14.88 13.08 -15.15
N ASP A 317 -15.41 12.56 -16.24
CA ASP A 317 -15.06 13.00 -17.59
C ASP A 317 -15.89 14.20 -18.06
N ASP A 318 -17.15 14.31 -17.62
CA ASP A 318 -18.08 15.35 -18.10
C ASP A 318 -18.45 16.32 -16.97
N VAL A 319 -17.67 17.40 -16.84
CA VAL A 319 -17.89 18.49 -15.88
C VAL A 319 -18.16 19.80 -16.60
N CYS A 320 -19.14 20.53 -16.09
CA CYS A 320 -19.53 21.86 -16.54
C CYS A 320 -19.14 22.90 -15.48
N LEU A 321 -18.68 24.07 -15.92
CA LEU A 321 -18.41 25.22 -15.07
C LEU A 321 -19.46 26.31 -15.27
N LEU A 322 -20.10 26.72 -14.17
CA LEU A 322 -20.82 27.98 -14.11
C LEU A 322 -19.86 29.07 -13.67
N GLN A 323 -19.63 30.03 -14.56
CA GLN A 323 -18.79 31.19 -14.33
C GLN A 323 -19.68 32.41 -14.05
N PHE A 324 -19.40 33.09 -12.95
CA PHE A 324 -20.02 34.37 -12.58
C PHE A 324 -18.96 35.46 -12.65
N ASP A 325 -19.13 36.42 -13.56
CA ASP A 325 -18.31 37.62 -13.61
C ASP A 325 -19.08 38.75 -12.91
N VAL A 326 -18.54 39.24 -11.80
CA VAL A 326 -19.12 40.30 -10.96
C VAL A 326 -18.54 41.65 -11.37
N ALA A 327 -19.38 42.68 -11.53
CA ALA A 327 -18.90 44.01 -11.87
C ALA A 327 -18.11 44.62 -10.70
N ARG A 328 -16.99 45.30 -10.99
CA ARG A 328 -16.06 45.87 -9.98
C ARG A 328 -16.70 46.88 -8.98
N GLY A 329 -17.92 47.35 -9.23
CA GLY A 329 -18.67 48.24 -8.34
C GLY A 329 -19.69 47.54 -7.43
N GLN A 330 -19.81 46.21 -7.51
CA GLN A 330 -20.73 45.42 -6.70
C GLN A 330 -20.00 44.72 -5.56
N ASP A 331 -20.74 44.42 -4.50
CA ASP A 331 -20.20 43.70 -3.35
C ASP A 331 -20.02 42.21 -3.70
N PHE A 332 -18.76 41.83 -3.95
CA PHE A 332 -18.38 40.46 -4.29
C PHE A 332 -18.73 39.48 -3.16
N GLN A 333 -18.60 39.90 -1.89
CA GLN A 333 -18.89 39.04 -0.75
C GLN A 333 -20.40 38.82 -0.58
N ALA A 334 -21.22 39.85 -0.80
CA ALA A 334 -22.67 39.72 -0.82
C ALA A 334 -23.14 38.72 -1.89
N ILE A 335 -22.54 38.76 -3.08
CA ILE A 335 -22.84 37.82 -4.17
C ILE A 335 -22.43 36.38 -3.80
N LYS A 336 -21.27 36.17 -3.17
CA LYS A 336 -20.88 34.84 -2.66
C LYS A 336 -21.91 34.29 -1.67
N GLN A 337 -22.32 35.12 -0.69
CA GLN A 337 -23.30 34.73 0.32
C GLN A 337 -24.66 34.38 -0.30
N GLU A 338 -25.10 35.17 -1.27
CA GLU A 338 -26.36 34.94 -1.97
C GLU A 338 -26.35 33.65 -2.80
N LEU A 339 -25.25 33.38 -3.52
CA LEU A 339 -25.07 32.11 -4.22
C LEU A 339 -25.08 30.92 -3.26
N SER A 340 -24.37 31.01 -2.12
CA SER A 340 -24.41 29.97 -1.09
C SER A 340 -25.83 29.75 -0.54
N ARG A 341 -26.60 30.82 -0.36
CA ARG A 341 -28.00 30.75 0.09
C ARG A 341 -28.88 30.01 -0.92
N ILE A 342 -28.76 30.34 -2.21
CA ILE A 342 -29.52 29.69 -3.29
C ILE A 342 -29.16 28.21 -3.37
N LEU A 343 -27.87 27.87 -3.41
CA LEU A 343 -27.41 26.48 -3.47
C LEU A 343 -27.89 25.67 -2.25
N SER A 344 -27.86 26.27 -1.05
CA SER A 344 -28.39 25.63 0.16
C SER A 344 -29.90 25.38 0.09
N GLN A 345 -30.68 26.30 -0.50
CA GLN A 345 -32.13 26.11 -0.70
C GLN A 345 -32.43 25.00 -1.69
N LEU A 346 -31.61 24.88 -2.74
CA LEU A 346 -31.69 23.80 -3.73
C LEU A 346 -31.18 22.45 -3.20
N LYS A 347 -30.52 22.44 -2.04
CA LYS A 347 -29.80 21.27 -1.48
C LYS A 347 -28.78 20.69 -2.48
N VAL A 348 -28.15 21.54 -3.28
CA VAL A 348 -27.13 21.15 -4.26
C VAL A 348 -25.77 21.66 -3.81
N GLN A 349 -24.75 20.81 -3.91
CA GLN A 349 -23.36 21.18 -3.65
C GLN A 349 -22.53 21.07 -4.94
N PRO A 350 -21.69 22.08 -5.25
CA PRO A 350 -20.74 21.98 -6.35
C PRO A 350 -19.72 20.84 -6.13
N LEU A 351 -19.19 20.31 -7.23
CA LEU A 351 -18.05 19.39 -7.25
C LEU A 351 -16.78 20.09 -6.74
N ALA A 352 -16.60 21.35 -7.13
CA ALA A 352 -15.51 22.21 -6.73
C ALA A 352 -15.93 23.68 -6.89
N THR A 353 -15.37 24.56 -6.07
CA THR A 353 -15.63 26.00 -6.10
C THR A 353 -14.31 26.75 -6.09
N ASP A 354 -14.17 27.75 -6.95
CA ASP A 354 -13.05 28.68 -6.94
C ASP A 354 -13.55 30.14 -6.89
N TYR A 355 -12.96 30.91 -5.98
CA TYR A 355 -13.30 32.31 -5.74
C TYR A 355 -12.09 33.17 -6.08
N GLN A 356 -12.13 33.84 -7.22
CA GLN A 356 -11.05 34.68 -7.72
C GLN A 356 -11.35 36.15 -7.34
N ASP A 357 -11.01 36.52 -6.10
CA ASP A 357 -11.25 37.86 -5.54
C ASP A 357 -10.60 38.97 -6.37
N ASP A 358 -9.42 38.72 -6.92
CA ASP A 358 -8.65 39.63 -7.77
C ASP A 358 -9.32 39.88 -9.14
N GLN A 359 -10.04 38.89 -9.65
CA GLN A 359 -10.72 38.92 -10.95
C GLN A 359 -12.22 39.19 -10.84
N TYR A 360 -12.76 39.29 -9.61
CA TYR A 360 -14.21 39.38 -9.35
C TYR A 360 -14.98 38.24 -10.02
N ARG A 361 -14.41 37.03 -10.00
CA ARG A 361 -14.97 35.85 -10.68
C ARG A 361 -15.22 34.69 -9.72
N ILE A 362 -16.34 34.00 -9.91
CA ILE A 362 -16.70 32.77 -9.18
C ILE A 362 -16.86 31.65 -10.19
N LEU A 363 -16.21 30.51 -9.94
CA LEU A 363 -16.36 29.29 -10.74
C LEU A 363 -16.97 28.20 -9.88
N LEU A 364 -18.07 27.60 -10.36
CA LEU A 364 -18.75 26.48 -9.71
C LEU A 364 -18.79 25.29 -10.67
N ALA A 365 -18.21 24.17 -10.26
CA ALA A 365 -18.20 22.94 -11.04
C ALA A 365 -19.42 22.06 -10.71
N PHE A 366 -20.11 21.58 -11.74
CA PHE A 366 -21.26 20.68 -11.63
C PHE A 366 -21.19 19.57 -12.68
N THR A 367 -21.94 18.49 -12.46
CA THR A 367 -22.20 17.50 -13.51
C THR A 367 -23.19 18.06 -14.55
N ALA A 368 -23.12 17.55 -15.78
CA ALA A 368 -24.03 17.95 -16.86
C ALA A 368 -25.53 17.74 -16.51
N GLU A 369 -25.83 16.76 -15.66
CA GLU A 369 -27.20 16.46 -15.21
C GLU A 369 -27.83 17.55 -14.33
N VAL A 370 -27.01 18.23 -13.52
CA VAL A 370 -27.50 19.16 -12.49
C VAL A 370 -27.37 20.62 -12.93
N VAL A 371 -26.39 20.91 -13.79
CA VAL A 371 -26.02 22.29 -14.14
C VAL A 371 -27.16 23.11 -14.74
N ALA A 372 -28.00 22.52 -15.60
CA ALA A 372 -29.09 23.23 -16.25
C ALA A 372 -30.17 23.70 -15.26
N SER A 373 -30.53 22.85 -14.30
CA SER A 373 -31.51 23.16 -13.26
C SER A 373 -30.99 24.26 -12.31
N VAL A 374 -29.72 24.14 -11.90
CA VAL A 374 -29.07 25.15 -11.05
C VAL A 374 -28.96 26.49 -11.77
N MET A 375 -28.58 26.50 -13.05
CA MET A 375 -28.46 27.72 -13.84
C MET A 375 -29.80 28.46 -13.94
N ALA A 376 -30.89 27.74 -14.23
CA ALA A 376 -32.22 28.33 -14.33
C ALA A 376 -32.68 28.98 -13.00
N GLN A 377 -32.49 28.28 -11.89
CA GLN A 377 -32.85 28.78 -10.55
C GLN A 377 -32.06 30.03 -10.15
N ILE A 378 -30.77 30.09 -10.50
CA ILE A 378 -29.93 31.25 -10.23
C ILE A 378 -30.33 32.45 -11.11
N GLN A 379 -30.71 32.20 -12.36
CA GLN A 379 -31.25 33.23 -13.26
C GLN A 379 -32.58 33.80 -12.73
N ASP A 380 -33.47 32.94 -12.26
CA ASP A 380 -34.76 33.32 -11.67
C ASP A 380 -34.59 34.15 -10.38
N ALA A 381 -33.52 33.90 -9.61
CA ALA A 381 -33.18 34.67 -8.43
C ALA A 381 -32.69 36.10 -8.74
N GLY A 382 -32.40 36.43 -10.01
CA GLY A 382 -32.05 37.79 -10.43
C GLY A 382 -30.69 38.27 -9.92
N LEU A 383 -29.72 37.36 -9.79
CA LEU A 383 -28.38 37.71 -9.31
C LEU A 383 -27.73 38.73 -10.25
N SER A 384 -27.22 39.82 -9.68
CA SER A 384 -26.61 40.91 -10.45
C SER A 384 -25.16 40.57 -10.88
N ALA A 385 -24.96 39.45 -11.58
CA ALA A 385 -23.67 39.01 -12.11
C ALA A 385 -23.85 38.43 -13.53
N GLU A 386 -22.84 38.53 -14.39
CA GLU A 386 -22.89 37.90 -15.71
C GLU A 386 -22.63 36.39 -15.54
N LEU A 387 -23.61 35.57 -15.92
CA LEU A 387 -23.56 34.11 -15.81
C LEU A 387 -23.23 33.47 -17.16
N LYS A 388 -22.18 32.64 -17.19
CA LYS A 388 -21.73 31.88 -18.37
C LYS A 388 -21.60 30.39 -18.03
N LEU A 389 -22.09 29.53 -18.92
CA LEU A 389 -21.86 28.08 -18.88
C LEU A 389 -20.65 27.74 -19.77
N ARG A 390 -19.70 26.99 -19.22
CA ARG A 390 -18.55 26.43 -19.95
C ARG A 390 -18.53 24.91 -19.81
N GLU A 391 -18.30 24.21 -20.90
CA GLU A 391 -18.29 22.74 -20.97
C GLU A 391 -16.91 22.22 -21.37
N GLY A 392 -16.73 20.89 -21.30
CA GLY A 392 -15.50 20.22 -21.74
C GLY A 392 -14.41 20.14 -20.68
N PHE A 393 -14.79 20.07 -19.40
CA PHE A 393 -13.86 19.88 -18.29
C PHE A 393 -13.94 18.47 -17.73
N ASN A 394 -12.83 18.01 -17.18
CA ASN A 394 -12.75 16.80 -16.38
C ASN A 394 -12.45 17.18 -14.92
N MET A 395 -12.73 16.25 -14.00
CA MET A 395 -12.38 16.37 -12.60
C MET A 395 -11.53 15.17 -12.19
N VAL A 396 -10.50 15.42 -11.39
CA VAL A 396 -9.83 14.40 -10.58
C VAL A 396 -9.81 14.85 -9.13
N ALA A 397 -10.00 13.93 -8.19
CA ALA A 397 -10.03 14.24 -6.78
C ALA A 397 -9.37 13.16 -5.93
N ALA A 398 -8.63 13.59 -4.91
CA ALA A 398 -8.13 12.74 -3.84
C ALA A 398 -9.01 12.94 -2.60
N VAL A 399 -9.54 11.86 -2.05
CA VAL A 399 -10.52 11.87 -0.95
C VAL A 399 -9.99 11.08 0.24
N GLY A 400 -10.05 11.67 1.43
CA GLY A 400 -9.73 11.01 2.69
C GLY A 400 -9.53 11.99 3.84
N ALA A 401 -9.78 11.54 5.07
CA ALA A 401 -9.65 12.38 6.25
C ALA A 401 -8.21 12.92 6.42
N GLY A 402 -8.06 14.24 6.40
CA GLY A 402 -6.76 14.91 6.56
C GLY A 402 -5.90 14.91 5.29
N VAL A 403 -6.47 14.64 4.11
CA VAL A 403 -5.76 14.73 2.82
C VAL A 403 -5.15 16.12 2.60
N VAL A 404 -5.92 17.18 2.86
CA VAL A 404 -5.48 18.59 2.71
C VAL A 404 -4.35 18.98 3.67
N ASN A 405 -4.23 18.26 4.80
CA ASN A 405 -3.25 18.52 5.85
C ASN A 405 -2.05 17.57 5.80
N ASN A 406 -1.98 16.66 4.82
CA ASN A 406 -0.87 15.72 4.67
C ASN A 406 0.11 16.25 3.61
N PRO A 407 1.30 16.75 4.01
CA PRO A 407 2.23 17.37 3.07
C PRO A 407 2.69 16.45 1.93
N VAL A 408 2.82 15.14 2.20
CA VAL A 408 3.24 14.15 1.20
C VAL A 408 2.14 13.99 0.14
N HIS A 409 0.88 13.86 0.57
CA HIS A 409 -0.24 13.73 -0.35
C HIS A 409 -0.48 15.02 -1.14
N CYS A 410 -0.43 16.18 -0.48
CA CYS A 410 -0.54 17.45 -1.18
C CYS A 410 0.57 17.59 -2.23
N HIS A 411 1.81 17.30 -1.86
CA HIS A 411 2.94 17.36 -2.79
C HIS A 411 2.77 16.41 -3.97
N GLY A 412 2.45 15.12 -3.73
CA GLY A 412 2.23 14.13 -4.78
C GLY A 412 1.09 14.53 -5.73
N PHE A 413 -0.03 15.03 -5.18
CA PHE A 413 -1.16 15.50 -5.98
C PHE A 413 -0.77 16.69 -6.86
N TYR A 414 -0.13 17.73 -6.31
CA TYR A 414 0.31 18.89 -7.08
C TYR A 414 1.40 18.55 -8.11
N GLN A 415 2.31 17.62 -7.79
CA GLN A 415 3.38 17.21 -8.68
C GLN A 415 2.84 16.53 -9.94
N GLN A 416 1.89 15.61 -9.80
CA GLN A 416 1.27 14.93 -10.95
C GLN A 416 0.44 15.87 -11.83
N LEU A 417 -0.11 16.94 -11.24
CA LEU A 417 -0.90 17.93 -11.96
C LEU A 417 -0.05 18.99 -12.66
N LYS A 418 1.24 19.11 -12.36
CA LYS A 418 2.12 20.17 -12.90
C LYS A 418 2.19 20.20 -14.43
N SER A 419 2.11 19.03 -15.08
CA SER A 419 2.13 18.90 -16.54
C SER A 419 0.74 18.84 -17.18
N GLN A 420 -0.32 19.00 -16.38
CA GLN A 420 -1.71 18.89 -16.83
C GLN A 420 -2.33 20.29 -17.04
N PRO A 421 -3.29 20.43 -17.97
CA PRO A 421 -3.97 21.70 -18.24
C PRO A 421 -5.05 22.01 -17.18
N VAL A 422 -4.62 22.24 -15.95
CA VAL A 422 -5.48 22.60 -14.81
C VAL A 422 -6.18 23.93 -15.08
N GLU A 423 -7.50 23.98 -14.85
CA GLU A 423 -8.30 25.21 -14.78
C GLU A 423 -8.19 25.82 -13.37
N PHE A 424 -8.47 25.03 -12.34
CA PHE A 424 -8.23 25.40 -10.94
C PHE A 424 -8.15 24.15 -10.05
N ILE A 425 -7.61 24.32 -8.84
CA ILE A 425 -7.59 23.33 -7.77
C ILE A 425 -8.34 23.92 -6.58
N SER A 426 -9.16 23.11 -5.93
CA SER A 426 -9.99 23.50 -4.80
C SER A 426 -9.89 22.43 -3.71
N GLU A 427 -9.86 22.89 -2.46
CA GLU A 427 -9.97 22.04 -1.29
C GLU A 427 -11.41 22.08 -0.79
N SER A 428 -11.95 20.94 -0.39
CA SER A 428 -13.31 20.94 0.16
C SER A 428 -13.36 21.62 1.52
N ALA A 429 -14.47 22.29 1.82
CA ALA A 429 -14.66 22.97 3.11
C ALA A 429 -14.59 22.03 4.32
N SER A 430 -14.81 20.73 4.11
CA SER A 430 -14.67 19.69 5.14
C SER A 430 -13.22 19.21 5.32
N GLY A 431 -12.30 19.61 4.45
CA GLY A 431 -10.91 19.13 4.42
C GLY A 431 -10.78 17.64 4.04
N LEU A 432 -11.84 17.05 3.47
CA LEU A 432 -11.91 15.64 3.11
C LEU A 432 -11.52 15.36 1.67
N SER A 433 -11.42 16.38 0.82
CA SER A 433 -10.95 16.19 -0.56
C SER A 433 -10.13 17.35 -1.09
N MET A 434 -9.21 17.00 -2.00
CA MET A 434 -8.55 17.92 -2.92
C MET A 434 -9.06 17.61 -4.33
N VAL A 435 -9.54 18.63 -5.03
CA VAL A 435 -10.21 18.49 -6.33
C VAL A 435 -9.51 19.37 -7.34
N ALA A 436 -9.16 18.81 -8.50
CA ALA A 436 -8.64 19.56 -9.64
C ALA A 436 -9.62 19.48 -10.81
N ILE A 437 -9.94 20.64 -11.37
CA ILE A 437 -10.68 20.76 -12.63
C ILE A 437 -9.68 20.95 -13.77
N LEU A 438 -9.83 20.15 -14.82
CA LEU A 438 -8.89 19.99 -15.92
C LEU A 438 -9.56 20.27 -17.26
N ARG A 439 -8.81 20.80 -18.22
CA ARG A 439 -9.29 21.03 -19.59
C ARG A 439 -8.90 19.86 -20.51
N GLN A 440 -9.88 19.06 -20.94
CA GLN A 440 -9.72 18.01 -21.97
C GLN A 440 -8.52 17.06 -21.74
N VAL A 441 -8.54 16.31 -20.65
CA VAL A 441 -7.47 15.37 -20.25
C VAL A 441 -7.97 13.93 -20.32
N HIS A 442 -7.07 13.02 -20.70
CA HIS A 442 -7.31 11.58 -20.58
C HIS A 442 -7.21 11.15 -19.10
N THR A 443 -8.36 11.06 -18.43
CA THR A 443 -8.43 10.83 -16.97
C THR A 443 -7.88 9.49 -16.48
N PRO A 444 -8.01 8.33 -17.17
CA PRO A 444 -7.58 7.05 -16.60
C PRO A 444 -6.09 6.99 -16.26
N ALA A 445 -5.24 7.49 -17.16
CA ALA A 445 -3.78 7.50 -16.96
C ALA A 445 -3.38 8.43 -15.81
N LEU A 446 -4.05 9.57 -15.67
CA LEU A 446 -3.82 10.50 -14.58
C LEU A 446 -4.29 9.93 -13.24
N VAL A 447 -5.42 9.22 -13.21
CA VAL A 447 -5.92 8.54 -12.01
C VAL A 447 -4.94 7.45 -11.57
N ALA A 448 -4.41 6.64 -12.49
CA ALA A 448 -3.40 5.64 -12.18
C ALA A 448 -2.13 6.28 -11.60
N SER A 449 -1.60 7.31 -12.25
CA SER A 449 -0.39 8.00 -11.78
C SER A 449 -0.58 8.71 -10.44
N LEU A 450 -1.73 9.35 -10.22
CA LEU A 450 -2.10 9.92 -8.92
C LEU A 450 -2.24 8.82 -7.87
N HIS A 451 -2.85 7.69 -8.23
CA HIS A 451 -3.01 6.57 -7.32
C HIS A 451 -1.65 6.01 -6.89
N ASP A 452 -0.75 5.71 -7.83
CA ASP A 452 0.60 5.24 -7.53
C ASP A 452 1.37 6.24 -6.65
N ALA A 453 1.29 7.54 -6.96
CA ALA A 453 2.01 8.57 -6.20
C ALA A 453 1.47 8.77 -4.77
N LEU A 454 0.17 8.52 -4.54
CA LEU A 454 -0.51 8.80 -3.27
C LEU A 454 -0.73 7.54 -2.41
N PHE A 455 -0.79 6.36 -3.05
CA PHE A 455 -1.13 5.07 -2.43
C PHE A 455 -0.01 4.04 -2.53
N GLN A 456 1.21 4.45 -2.88
CA GLN A 456 2.40 3.59 -2.77
C GLN A 456 2.35 2.85 -1.43
N ALA A 457 2.02 1.54 -1.50
CA ALA A 457 2.17 0.65 -0.37
C ALA A 457 3.62 0.82 0.09
N GLN A 458 3.84 1.05 1.38
CA GLN A 458 5.20 1.07 1.91
C GLN A 458 5.86 -0.23 1.48
N ARG A 459 6.88 -0.16 0.62
CA ARG A 459 7.54 -1.38 0.14
C ARG A 459 7.98 -2.20 1.32
N ARG A 460 7.68 -3.49 1.26
CA ARG A 460 7.94 -4.44 2.32
C ARG A 460 9.26 -5.13 2.00
N ILE A 461 10.24 -4.96 2.88
CA ILE A 461 11.56 -5.54 2.76
C ILE A 461 11.70 -6.65 3.80
N GLY A 462 11.94 -7.88 3.33
CA GLY A 462 12.22 -9.02 4.19
C GLY A 462 13.73 -9.12 4.48
N LEU A 463 14.10 -9.30 5.75
CA LEU A 463 15.49 -9.53 6.16
C LEU A 463 15.70 -10.98 6.58
N VAL A 464 16.80 -11.57 6.10
CA VAL A 464 17.24 -12.92 6.47
C VAL A 464 18.62 -12.82 7.11
N LEU A 465 18.74 -13.19 8.38
CA LEU A 465 20.03 -13.22 9.08
C LEU A 465 20.63 -14.62 9.02
N VAL A 466 21.80 -14.76 8.41
CA VAL A 466 22.57 -16.02 8.39
C VAL A 466 23.75 -15.88 9.34
N GLY A 467 23.68 -16.61 10.46
CA GLY A 467 24.65 -16.59 11.56
C GLY A 467 24.15 -15.82 12.79
N LYS A 468 23.61 -16.54 13.78
CA LYS A 468 23.19 -15.96 15.09
C LYS A 468 24.30 -15.83 16.14
N GLY A 469 25.58 -15.88 15.73
CA GLY A 469 26.73 -15.79 16.64
C GLY A 469 26.92 -14.41 17.27
N ASN A 470 28.10 -14.13 17.81
CA ASN A 470 28.38 -12.87 18.55
C ASN A 470 28.03 -11.59 17.77
N ILE A 471 28.32 -11.53 16.46
CA ILE A 471 28.00 -10.38 15.60
C ILE A 471 26.50 -10.34 15.30
N GLY A 472 25.91 -11.47 14.89
CA GLY A 472 24.49 -11.56 14.56
C GLY A 472 23.59 -11.20 15.75
N ALA A 473 23.88 -11.73 16.94
CA ALA A 473 23.17 -11.38 18.17
C ALA A 473 23.23 -9.88 18.48
N ARG A 474 24.39 -9.25 18.27
CA ARG A 474 24.51 -7.81 18.47
C ARG A 474 23.76 -7.01 17.41
N TRP A 475 23.80 -7.45 16.15
CA TRP A 475 23.04 -6.84 15.07
C TRP A 475 21.53 -6.93 15.31
N LEU A 476 21.01 -8.05 15.85
CA LEU A 476 19.59 -8.18 16.20
C LEU A 476 19.14 -7.12 17.22
N SER A 477 19.92 -6.88 18.27
CA SER A 477 19.63 -5.81 19.24
C SER A 477 19.67 -4.44 18.58
N LEU A 478 20.68 -4.17 17.75
CA LEU A 478 20.82 -2.89 17.04
C LEU A 478 19.67 -2.67 16.06
N PHE A 479 19.25 -3.71 15.33
CA PHE A 479 18.13 -3.65 14.40
C PHE A 479 16.82 -3.38 15.14
N ALA A 480 16.56 -4.03 16.28
CA ALA A 480 15.39 -3.75 17.11
C ALA A 480 15.32 -2.28 17.55
N GLU A 481 16.45 -1.69 17.95
CA GLU A 481 16.54 -0.28 18.34
C GLU A 481 16.31 0.67 17.16
N GLN A 482 16.85 0.33 15.97
CA GLN A 482 16.89 1.22 14.81
C GLN A 482 15.74 1.04 13.82
N LYS A 483 14.99 -0.07 13.87
CA LYS A 483 13.92 -0.42 12.91
C LYS A 483 12.96 0.75 12.66
N SER A 484 12.38 1.30 13.72
CA SER A 484 11.39 2.38 13.57
C SER A 484 11.94 3.65 12.92
N HIS A 485 13.22 3.96 13.14
CA HIS A 485 13.89 5.11 12.52
C HIS A 485 14.23 4.83 11.05
N LEU A 486 14.64 3.59 10.75
CA LEU A 486 14.94 3.12 9.40
C LEU A 486 13.70 3.17 8.50
N GLU A 487 12.56 2.66 8.99
CA GLU A 487 11.28 2.64 8.27
C GLU A 487 10.78 4.07 8.01
N LYS A 488 10.79 4.93 9.03
CA LYS A 488 10.40 6.34 8.91
C LYS A 488 11.26 7.12 7.92
N ARG A 489 12.57 6.86 7.90
CA ARG A 489 13.53 7.57 7.04
C ARG A 489 13.28 7.27 5.57
N HIS A 490 12.99 6.02 5.24
CA HIS A 490 12.90 5.56 3.84
C HIS A 490 11.46 5.35 3.35
N GLY A 491 10.46 5.45 4.22
CA GLY A 491 9.06 5.22 3.86
C GLY A 491 8.75 3.77 3.47
N LYS A 492 9.46 2.81 4.07
CA LYS A 492 9.38 1.37 3.75
C LYS A 492 9.19 0.56 5.02
N GLU A 493 8.51 -0.57 4.92
CA GLU A 493 8.35 -1.54 6.01
C GLU A 493 9.51 -2.53 5.98
N VAL A 494 10.16 -2.79 7.11
CA VAL A 494 11.31 -3.70 7.17
C VAL A 494 11.09 -4.75 8.26
N SER A 495 11.05 -6.02 7.86
CA SER A 495 10.72 -7.13 8.76
C SER A 495 11.79 -8.21 8.72
N LEU A 496 12.27 -8.63 9.89
CA LEU A 496 13.10 -9.83 10.02
C LEU A 496 12.19 -11.04 9.79
N ILE A 497 12.45 -11.82 8.76
CA ILE A 497 11.59 -12.95 8.37
C ILE A 497 12.25 -14.30 8.56
N SER A 498 13.58 -14.34 8.65
CA SER A 498 14.28 -15.59 8.90
C SER A 498 15.61 -15.39 9.61
N VAL A 499 15.93 -16.34 10.49
CA VAL A 499 17.25 -16.50 11.09
C VAL A 499 17.74 -17.92 10.81
N VAL A 500 18.99 -18.06 10.38
CA VAL A 500 19.59 -19.33 9.97
C VAL A 500 20.88 -19.54 10.76
N ASP A 501 21.05 -20.70 11.38
CA ASP A 501 22.32 -21.15 11.97
C ASP A 501 22.95 -22.28 11.14
N SER A 502 23.85 -23.10 11.69
CA SER A 502 24.49 -24.18 10.93
C SER A 502 23.62 -25.42 10.69
N ARG A 503 22.46 -25.54 11.36
CA ARG A 503 21.61 -26.74 11.34
C ARG A 503 20.12 -26.44 11.21
N ASN A 504 19.68 -25.28 11.66
CA ASN A 504 18.29 -24.91 11.85
C ASN A 504 17.98 -23.56 11.19
N GLN A 505 16.74 -23.42 10.72
CA GLN A 505 16.16 -22.20 10.20
C GLN A 505 14.85 -21.91 10.93
N TRP A 506 14.73 -20.72 11.50
CA TRP A 506 13.44 -20.14 11.85
C TRP A 506 13.00 -19.25 10.68
N LEU A 507 11.83 -19.53 10.11
CA LEU A 507 11.21 -18.76 9.04
C LEU A 507 9.78 -18.37 9.44
N ASP A 508 9.47 -17.08 9.44
CA ASP A 508 8.13 -16.55 9.63
C ASP A 508 7.94 -15.28 8.78
N PHE A 509 7.07 -15.37 7.77
CA PHE A 509 6.77 -14.24 6.88
C PHE A 509 5.92 -13.15 7.53
N ALA A 510 5.27 -13.42 8.68
CA ALA A 510 4.60 -12.39 9.47
C ALA A 510 5.59 -11.46 10.20
N GLY A 511 6.86 -11.89 10.28
CA GLY A 511 7.93 -11.18 10.95
C GLY A 511 8.26 -11.78 12.31
N ILE A 512 9.54 -11.77 12.65
CA ILE A 512 10.09 -12.29 13.90
C ILE A 512 10.57 -11.12 14.74
N ASP A 513 10.25 -11.11 16.03
CA ASP A 513 10.79 -10.13 16.97
C ASP A 513 12.30 -10.39 17.16
N PRO A 514 13.19 -9.46 16.77
CA PRO A 514 14.63 -9.65 16.89
C PRO A 514 15.10 -9.87 18.35
N MET A 515 14.33 -9.38 19.33
CA MET A 515 14.67 -9.52 20.75
C MET A 515 14.35 -10.92 21.31
N GLN A 516 13.45 -11.66 20.68
CA GLN A 516 13.03 -13.01 21.10
C GLN A 516 13.92 -14.12 20.54
N ILE A 517 14.67 -13.85 19.46
CA ILE A 517 15.51 -14.85 18.78
C ILE A 517 16.46 -15.58 19.73
N ARG A 518 17.04 -14.90 20.72
CA ARG A 518 18.02 -15.55 21.60
C ARG A 518 17.39 -16.67 22.44
N ASP A 519 16.15 -16.48 22.87
CA ASP A 519 15.51 -17.34 23.85
C ASP A 519 14.60 -18.38 23.16
N ASP A 520 14.01 -18.05 22.01
CA ASP A 520 12.96 -18.86 21.36
C ASP A 520 13.43 -19.60 20.09
N PHE A 521 14.66 -19.38 19.62
CA PHE A 521 15.12 -19.95 18.34
C PHE A 521 15.20 -21.47 18.34
N ASP A 522 15.62 -22.08 19.44
CA ASP A 522 15.78 -23.54 19.48
C ASP A 522 14.40 -24.26 19.48
N ASP A 523 13.34 -23.58 19.94
CA ASP A 523 11.97 -24.11 19.95
C ASP A 523 11.24 -23.89 18.61
N ASN A 524 11.53 -22.79 17.90
CA ASN A 524 10.88 -22.43 16.63
C ASN A 524 11.71 -22.80 15.38
N GLY A 525 12.97 -23.16 15.58
CA GLY A 525 13.90 -23.54 14.52
C GLY A 525 13.56 -24.91 13.92
N THR A 526 13.47 -24.96 12.60
CA THR A 526 13.29 -26.21 11.86
C THR A 526 14.61 -26.68 11.29
N PRO A 527 14.97 -27.98 11.39
CA PRO A 527 16.18 -28.49 10.77
C PRO A 527 16.11 -28.36 9.25
N TYR A 528 17.26 -28.18 8.63
CA TYR A 528 17.41 -28.17 7.18
C TYR A 528 18.68 -28.90 6.77
N PHE A 529 18.74 -29.34 5.51
CA PHE A 529 19.94 -29.91 4.91
C PHE A 529 20.41 -29.02 3.75
N ASP A 530 21.72 -28.83 3.62
CA ASP A 530 22.38 -28.05 2.57
C ASP A 530 21.75 -26.65 2.34
N ASP A 531 21.16 -26.41 1.17
CA ASP A 531 20.59 -25.14 0.72
C ASP A 531 19.05 -25.11 0.77
N GLU A 532 18.42 -26.09 1.43
CA GLU A 532 16.95 -26.15 1.58
C GLU A 532 16.37 -24.86 2.16
N TRP A 533 17.08 -24.21 3.09
CA TRP A 533 16.66 -22.96 3.72
C TRP A 533 16.45 -21.83 2.71
N LEU A 534 17.20 -21.83 1.61
CA LEU A 534 17.07 -20.87 0.52
C LEU A 534 15.81 -21.14 -0.30
N THR A 535 15.54 -22.41 -0.58
CA THR A 535 14.35 -22.83 -1.35
C THR A 535 13.06 -22.44 -0.62
N ARG A 536 13.05 -22.49 0.71
CA ARG A 536 11.91 -22.07 1.53
C ARG A 536 11.62 -20.55 1.45
N LEU A 537 12.59 -19.74 1.00
CA LEU A 537 12.42 -18.29 0.85
C LEU A 537 11.84 -17.87 -0.51
N LEU A 538 11.78 -18.75 -1.51
CA LEU A 538 11.43 -18.37 -2.89
C LEU A 538 10.01 -17.81 -3.08
N ASN A 539 9.07 -18.21 -2.22
CA ASN A 539 7.67 -17.77 -2.27
C ASN A 539 7.36 -16.70 -1.21
N HIS A 540 8.29 -15.77 -0.98
CA HIS A 540 8.09 -14.70 0.00
C HIS A 540 7.05 -13.66 -0.48
N PRO A 541 6.26 -13.06 0.43
CA PRO A 541 5.29 -12.01 0.09
C PRO A 541 5.87 -10.59 0.06
N TYR A 542 7.20 -10.46 0.15
CA TYR A 542 7.93 -9.17 0.22
C TYR A 542 8.32 -8.66 -1.18
N ASP A 543 8.44 -7.34 -1.34
CA ASP A 543 8.86 -6.71 -2.60
C ASP A 543 10.34 -6.99 -2.89
N ASP A 544 11.17 -6.91 -1.84
CA ASP A 544 12.60 -7.18 -1.88
C ASP A 544 13.01 -7.99 -0.64
N VAL A 545 14.00 -8.88 -0.79
CA VAL A 545 14.59 -9.62 0.34
C VAL A 545 16.10 -9.39 0.39
N VAL A 546 16.60 -9.11 1.60
CA VAL A 546 18.01 -8.86 1.90
C VAL A 546 18.53 -9.96 2.80
N ILE A 547 19.56 -10.67 2.34
CA ILE A 547 20.29 -11.67 3.11
C ILE A 547 21.48 -11.00 3.78
N LEU A 548 21.65 -11.24 5.08
CA LEU A 548 22.77 -10.76 5.89
C LEU A 548 23.64 -11.97 6.24
N ASP A 549 24.77 -12.14 5.55
CA ASP A 549 25.75 -13.17 5.88
C ASP A 549 26.78 -12.62 6.88
N VAL A 550 26.65 -13.02 8.14
CA VAL A 550 27.59 -12.64 9.21
C VAL A 550 28.47 -13.81 9.65
N THR A 551 28.65 -14.80 8.76
CA THR A 551 29.46 -16.00 8.99
C THR A 551 30.86 -15.90 8.36
N ALA A 552 31.70 -16.91 8.60
CA ALA A 552 32.95 -17.14 7.90
C ALA A 552 32.90 -18.45 7.08
N ASN A 553 31.72 -18.77 6.51
CA ASN A 553 31.48 -20.06 5.85
C ASN A 553 31.78 -19.97 4.34
N THR A 554 32.81 -20.69 3.89
CA THR A 554 33.22 -20.75 2.47
C THR A 554 32.16 -21.40 1.57
N SER A 555 31.44 -22.43 2.06
CA SER A 555 30.37 -23.09 1.30
C SER A 555 29.18 -22.15 1.07
N LEU A 556 28.87 -21.28 2.04
CA LEU A 556 27.84 -20.25 1.87
C LEU A 556 28.27 -19.17 0.87
N ALA A 557 29.54 -18.73 0.92
CA ALA A 557 30.11 -17.79 -0.06
C ALA A 557 30.00 -18.31 -1.51
N ALA A 558 30.13 -19.63 -1.71
CA ALA A 558 29.94 -20.26 -3.02
C ALA A 558 28.49 -20.18 -3.55
N LEU A 559 27.49 -19.97 -2.68
CA LEU A 559 26.08 -19.85 -3.06
C LEU A 559 25.68 -18.42 -3.47
N TYR A 560 26.53 -17.42 -3.27
CA TYR A 560 26.21 -16.01 -3.55
C TYR A 560 25.68 -15.74 -4.97
N PRO A 561 26.24 -16.33 -6.05
CA PRO A 561 25.69 -16.14 -7.40
C PRO A 561 24.24 -16.61 -7.50
N ARG A 562 23.93 -17.74 -6.84
CA ARG A 562 22.59 -18.30 -6.79
C ARG A 562 21.63 -17.42 -5.99
N LEU A 563 22.08 -16.76 -4.91
CA LEU A 563 21.26 -15.78 -4.18
C LEU A 563 20.82 -14.63 -5.11
N ALA A 564 21.75 -14.10 -5.89
CA ALA A 564 21.46 -13.04 -6.85
C ALA A 564 20.49 -13.49 -7.95
N GLU A 565 20.64 -14.72 -8.46
CA GLU A 565 19.75 -15.32 -9.48
C GLU A 565 18.31 -15.49 -8.99
N HIS A 566 18.12 -15.73 -7.69
CA HIS A 566 16.79 -15.79 -7.07
C HIS A 566 16.24 -14.40 -6.68
N GLY A 567 16.93 -13.32 -7.06
CA GLY A 567 16.47 -11.94 -6.84
C GLY A 567 16.78 -11.38 -5.46
N PHE A 568 17.65 -12.01 -4.68
CA PHE A 568 18.01 -11.52 -3.35
C PHE A 568 19.13 -10.49 -3.38
N HIS A 569 19.05 -9.51 -2.48
CA HIS A 569 20.18 -8.65 -2.14
C HIS A 569 21.02 -9.29 -1.04
N LEU A 570 22.29 -8.90 -0.94
CA LEU A 570 23.23 -9.48 0.01
C LEU A 570 24.05 -8.40 0.72
N ILE A 571 24.14 -8.50 2.04
CA ILE A 571 25.09 -7.77 2.86
C ILE A 571 25.96 -8.81 3.58
N SER A 572 27.27 -8.68 3.49
CA SER A 572 28.20 -9.72 3.96
C SER A 572 29.32 -9.16 4.84
N ALA A 573 29.57 -9.82 5.96
CA ALA A 573 30.82 -9.71 6.73
C ALA A 573 31.80 -10.85 6.42
N ASN A 574 31.42 -11.77 5.52
CA ASN A 574 32.17 -12.96 5.16
C ASN A 574 33.30 -12.61 4.18
N LYS A 575 34.55 -12.67 4.66
CA LYS A 575 35.76 -12.33 3.89
C LYS A 575 36.06 -13.34 2.77
N GLU A 576 35.54 -14.56 2.86
CA GLU A 576 35.83 -15.65 1.92
C GLU A 576 35.40 -15.29 0.49
N ALA A 577 34.23 -14.69 0.31
CA ALA A 577 33.73 -14.29 -1.00
C ALA A 577 34.59 -13.19 -1.66
N GLY A 578 34.98 -12.18 -0.88
CA GLY A 578 35.76 -11.04 -1.36
C GLY A 578 37.23 -11.39 -1.66
N ALA A 579 37.77 -12.42 -1.00
CA ALA A 579 39.14 -12.90 -1.19
C ALA A 579 39.25 -14.21 -2.01
N ALA A 580 38.12 -14.75 -2.50
CA ALA A 580 38.06 -15.95 -3.33
C ALA A 580 38.87 -15.80 -4.64
N PRO A 581 39.25 -16.87 -5.34
CA PRO A 581 39.91 -16.78 -6.65
C PRO A 581 39.16 -15.86 -7.62
N ALA A 582 39.86 -15.13 -8.49
CA ALA A 582 39.24 -14.10 -9.34
C ALA A 582 38.05 -14.59 -10.17
N GLU A 583 38.08 -15.83 -10.64
CA GLU A 583 36.96 -16.44 -11.36
C GLU A 583 35.68 -16.44 -10.52
N GLN A 584 35.75 -16.88 -9.26
CA GLN A 584 34.62 -16.92 -8.34
C GLN A 584 34.15 -15.52 -7.94
N TYR A 585 35.10 -14.62 -7.62
CA TYR A 585 34.78 -13.24 -7.26
C TYR A 585 34.05 -12.50 -8.40
N HIS A 586 34.56 -12.61 -9.64
CA HIS A 586 33.91 -12.02 -10.80
C HIS A 586 32.56 -12.68 -11.11
N ALA A 587 32.41 -13.99 -10.90
CA ALA A 587 31.12 -14.66 -11.05
C ALA A 587 30.06 -14.10 -10.10
N ILE A 588 30.44 -13.83 -8.84
CA ILE A 588 29.56 -13.18 -7.86
C ILE A 588 29.18 -11.77 -8.33
N GLN A 589 30.18 -10.92 -8.65
CA GLN A 589 29.92 -9.55 -9.12
C GLN A 589 29.01 -9.52 -10.34
N HIS A 590 29.28 -10.38 -11.32
CA HIS A 590 28.50 -10.48 -12.54
C HIS A 590 27.06 -10.95 -12.26
N ALA A 591 26.85 -11.90 -11.36
CA ALA A 591 25.51 -12.36 -10.99
C ALA A 591 24.65 -11.23 -10.42
N PHE A 592 25.17 -10.47 -9.45
CA PHE A 592 24.47 -9.32 -8.86
C PHE A 592 24.23 -8.19 -9.87
N ALA A 593 25.22 -7.88 -10.71
CA ALA A 593 25.07 -6.88 -11.77
C ALA A 593 24.00 -7.28 -12.80
N LYS A 594 23.97 -8.55 -13.21
CA LYS A 594 23.03 -9.09 -14.20
C LYS A 594 21.58 -9.04 -13.72
N THR A 595 21.33 -9.27 -12.43
CA THR A 595 19.97 -9.30 -11.86
C THR A 595 19.51 -7.97 -11.29
N GLY A 596 20.35 -6.92 -11.38
CA GLY A 596 20.07 -5.62 -10.77
C GLY A 596 20.04 -5.67 -9.24
N ARG A 597 20.68 -6.69 -8.64
CA ARG A 597 20.77 -6.85 -7.18
C ARG A 597 22.08 -6.29 -6.66
N HIS A 598 22.14 -6.12 -5.34
CA HIS A 598 23.27 -5.48 -4.69
C HIS A 598 23.95 -6.44 -3.74
N TRP A 599 25.28 -6.48 -3.81
CA TRP A 599 26.15 -7.10 -2.83
C TRP A 599 26.97 -6.00 -2.15
N LEU A 600 26.71 -5.78 -0.86
CA LEU A 600 27.49 -4.86 -0.02
C LEU A 600 28.28 -5.68 1.00
N TYR A 601 29.50 -5.27 1.30
CA TYR A 601 30.37 -6.03 2.20
C TYR A 601 31.36 -5.15 2.94
N ASN A 602 30.93 -3.97 3.37
CA ASN A 602 31.80 -3.01 4.05
C ASN A 602 32.31 -3.54 5.40
N ALA A 603 31.62 -4.50 6.01
CA ALA A 603 32.02 -5.15 7.27
C ALA A 603 33.21 -6.13 7.13
N THR A 604 33.68 -6.42 5.91
CA THR A 604 34.74 -7.42 5.67
C THR A 604 36.15 -6.92 6.05
N VAL A 605 36.44 -5.62 5.88
CA VAL A 605 37.74 -5.02 6.18
C VAL A 605 37.56 -3.84 7.12
N GLY A 606 38.44 -3.72 8.12
CA GLY A 606 38.37 -2.61 9.08
C GLY A 606 37.22 -2.70 10.09
N ALA A 607 36.54 -3.86 10.18
CA ALA A 607 35.42 -4.14 11.07
C ALA A 607 34.21 -3.20 10.88
N GLY A 608 34.29 -2.00 11.43
CA GLY A 608 33.28 -0.94 11.28
C GLY A 608 33.71 0.23 10.39
N LEU A 609 34.99 0.29 10.01
CA LEU A 609 35.54 1.41 9.27
C LEU A 609 35.07 1.39 7.81
N PRO A 610 34.67 2.54 7.22
CA PRO A 610 34.13 2.60 5.86
C PRO A 610 35.24 2.55 4.80
N ILE A 611 36.23 1.66 4.95
CA ILE A 611 37.42 1.63 4.10
C ILE A 611 37.11 1.12 2.70
N ASN A 612 36.36 0.02 2.57
CA ASN A 612 35.92 -0.49 1.26
C ASN A 612 35.14 0.60 0.52
N TYR A 613 34.20 1.23 1.23
CA TYR A 613 33.42 2.32 0.67
C TYR A 613 34.29 3.49 0.22
N ALA A 614 35.22 3.98 1.05
CA ALA A 614 36.07 5.11 0.70
C ALA A 614 36.94 4.82 -0.53
N VAL A 615 37.52 3.63 -0.64
CA VAL A 615 38.33 3.23 -1.81
C VAL A 615 37.46 3.17 -3.07
N GLN A 616 36.30 2.52 -2.97
CA GLN A 616 35.36 2.39 -4.09
C GLN A 616 34.83 3.76 -4.54
N ASP A 617 34.45 4.64 -3.60
CA ASP A 617 33.88 5.96 -3.87
C ASP A 617 34.88 6.88 -4.56
N LEU A 618 36.16 6.88 -4.13
CA LEU A 618 37.23 7.62 -4.80
C LEU A 618 37.40 7.13 -6.25
N ARG A 619 37.47 5.81 -6.45
CA ARG A 619 37.63 5.21 -7.79
C ARG A 619 36.44 5.53 -8.69
N GLU A 620 35.21 5.33 -8.21
CA GLU A 620 33.98 5.58 -8.97
C GLU A 620 33.76 7.08 -9.25
N SER A 621 34.33 7.96 -8.42
CA SER A 621 34.34 9.41 -8.64
C SER A 621 35.41 9.90 -9.62
N GLY A 622 36.24 9.00 -10.16
CA GLY A 622 37.29 9.31 -11.14
C GLY A 622 38.67 9.63 -10.55
N ASP A 623 38.90 9.37 -9.27
CA ASP A 623 40.24 9.41 -8.67
C ASP A 623 41.02 8.12 -8.99
N HIS A 624 42.34 8.19 -8.89
CA HIS A 624 43.23 7.05 -9.10
C HIS A 624 44.04 6.75 -7.84
N ILE A 625 43.82 5.56 -7.27
CA ILE A 625 44.56 5.08 -6.10
C ILE A 625 46.01 4.77 -6.52
N LEU A 626 46.97 5.44 -5.87
CA LEU A 626 48.41 5.31 -6.11
C LEU A 626 49.01 4.26 -5.18
N ALA A 627 48.62 4.28 -3.91
CA ALA A 627 49.02 3.29 -2.92
C ALA A 627 47.97 3.19 -1.80
N LEU A 628 47.91 2.02 -1.18
CA LEU A 628 47.15 1.77 0.04
C LEU A 628 48.08 1.10 1.04
N SER A 629 48.15 1.64 2.25
CA SER A 629 48.93 1.03 3.32
C SER A 629 48.18 1.03 4.65
N GLY A 630 48.52 0.12 5.55
CA GLY A 630 47.90 0.14 6.87
C GLY A 630 48.24 -1.02 7.77
N ILE A 631 47.67 -0.95 8.98
CA ILE A 631 47.73 -2.00 10.00
C ILE A 631 46.33 -2.58 10.10
N PHE A 632 46.19 -3.83 9.65
CA PHE A 632 44.89 -4.46 9.42
C PHE A 632 44.49 -5.48 10.50
N SER A 633 45.41 -5.78 11.44
CA SER A 633 45.19 -6.71 12.55
C SER A 633 45.27 -5.98 13.88
N GLY A 634 44.19 -6.05 14.66
CA GLY A 634 44.13 -5.53 16.03
C GLY A 634 45.09 -6.27 16.96
N THR A 635 45.22 -7.59 16.80
CA THR A 635 46.14 -8.45 17.57
C THR A 635 47.59 -8.03 17.37
N LEU A 636 48.03 -7.92 16.11
CA LEU A 636 49.41 -7.52 15.79
C LEU A 636 49.67 -6.06 16.13
N SER A 637 48.67 -5.20 15.97
CA SER A 637 48.67 -3.82 16.45
C SER A 637 48.97 -3.76 17.95
N TRP A 638 48.25 -4.53 18.77
CA TRP A 638 48.49 -4.61 20.21
C TRP A 638 49.89 -5.13 20.54
N LEU A 639 50.30 -6.26 19.95
CA LEU A 639 51.60 -6.89 20.23
C LEU A 639 52.76 -5.93 19.95
N PHE A 640 52.82 -5.29 18.78
CA PHE A 640 53.91 -4.39 18.43
C PHE A 640 53.82 -2.98 19.04
N LEU A 641 52.68 -2.63 19.63
CA LEU A 641 52.58 -1.45 20.50
C LEU A 641 53.11 -1.74 21.91
N GLN A 642 52.89 -2.94 22.44
CA GLN A 642 53.38 -3.36 23.76
C GLN A 642 54.84 -3.85 23.74
N PHE A 643 55.36 -4.25 22.58
CA PHE A 643 56.73 -4.75 22.44
C PHE A 643 57.76 -3.61 22.52
N THR A 644 58.13 -3.26 23.75
CA THR A 644 59.14 -2.24 24.09
C THR A 644 60.54 -2.82 24.28
N GLY A 645 60.67 -4.15 24.34
CA GLY A 645 61.92 -4.87 24.62
C GLY A 645 62.13 -5.18 26.11
N GLU A 646 61.25 -4.72 26.99
CA GLU A 646 61.29 -5.05 28.43
C GLU A 646 60.81 -6.48 28.74
N VAL A 647 59.86 -6.98 27.93
CA VAL A 647 59.28 -8.32 28.04
C VAL A 647 59.53 -9.05 26.71
N PRO A 648 59.92 -10.35 26.74
CA PRO A 648 60.05 -11.15 25.53
C PRO A 648 58.75 -11.19 24.71
N PHE A 649 58.85 -11.27 23.38
CA PHE A 649 57.69 -11.27 22.50
C PHE A 649 56.79 -12.50 22.76
N SER A 650 57.38 -13.66 23.06
CA SER A 650 56.68 -14.90 23.42
C SER A 650 55.77 -14.73 24.64
N ALA A 651 56.22 -14.02 25.67
CA ALA A 651 55.43 -13.73 26.86
C ALA A 651 54.28 -12.73 26.57
N LEU A 652 54.51 -11.74 25.70
CA LEU A 652 53.44 -10.84 25.25
C LEU A 652 52.38 -11.58 24.42
N LEU A 653 52.81 -12.52 23.58
CA LEU A 653 51.90 -13.37 22.80
C LEU A 653 51.03 -14.25 23.70
N GLU A 654 51.63 -14.88 24.71
CA GLU A 654 50.89 -15.66 25.70
C GLU A 654 49.90 -14.80 26.47
N GLN A 655 50.29 -13.58 26.87
CA GLN A 655 49.39 -12.63 27.51
C GLN A 655 48.22 -12.25 26.61
N ALA A 656 48.46 -11.98 25.31
CA ALA A 656 47.40 -11.66 24.35
C ALA A 656 46.42 -12.84 24.19
N TRP A 657 46.93 -14.06 24.11
CA TRP A 657 46.12 -15.28 24.00
C TRP A 657 45.26 -15.50 25.27
N GLN A 658 45.85 -15.36 26.46
CA GLN A 658 45.12 -15.47 27.73
C GLN A 658 44.04 -14.38 27.90
N GLN A 659 44.25 -13.20 27.33
CA GLN A 659 43.27 -12.11 27.31
C GLN A 659 42.20 -12.27 26.22
N GLY A 660 42.29 -13.29 25.36
CA GLY A 660 41.37 -13.51 24.24
C GLY A 660 41.49 -12.46 23.14
N LEU A 661 42.67 -11.84 23.00
CA LEU A 661 42.95 -10.86 21.93
C LEU A 661 43.34 -11.53 20.60
N THR A 662 43.86 -12.76 20.65
CA THR A 662 44.20 -13.56 19.48
C THR A 662 43.03 -14.47 19.07
N GLU A 663 43.12 -15.04 17.88
CA GLU A 663 42.32 -16.23 17.53
C GLU A 663 42.63 -17.42 18.47
N PRO A 664 41.76 -18.46 18.54
CA PRO A 664 42.00 -19.64 19.38
C PRO A 664 43.38 -20.27 19.16
N ASP A 665 43.87 -20.21 17.91
CA ASP A 665 45.24 -20.50 17.53
C ASP A 665 45.97 -19.20 17.14
N PRO A 666 46.91 -18.69 17.96
CA PRO A 666 47.62 -17.43 17.67
C PRO A 666 48.41 -17.43 16.37
N ARG A 667 48.67 -18.61 15.78
CA ARG A 667 49.37 -18.73 14.51
C ARG A 667 48.56 -18.12 13.36
N ASP A 668 47.24 -18.12 13.46
CA ASP A 668 46.36 -17.55 12.43
C ASP A 668 46.57 -16.04 12.30
N ASP A 669 46.80 -15.34 13.42
CA ASP A 669 47.17 -13.92 13.45
C ASP A 669 48.62 -13.69 12.96
N LEU A 670 49.57 -14.46 13.49
CA LEU A 670 51.02 -14.28 13.22
C LEU A 670 51.45 -14.68 11.80
N SER A 671 50.67 -15.53 11.14
CA SER A 671 50.92 -15.94 9.75
C SER A 671 50.73 -14.80 8.74
N GLY A 672 49.94 -13.78 9.09
CA GLY A 672 49.53 -12.71 8.19
C GLY A 672 48.38 -13.08 7.23
N ALA A 673 47.84 -14.30 7.28
CA ALA A 673 46.83 -14.76 6.32
C ALA A 673 45.53 -13.91 6.33
N ASP A 674 45.06 -13.48 7.51
CA ASP A 674 43.89 -12.59 7.59
C ASP A 674 44.18 -11.19 7.02
N VAL A 675 45.40 -10.69 7.21
CA VAL A 675 45.85 -9.41 6.64
C VAL A 675 45.90 -9.50 5.11
N VAL A 676 46.36 -10.62 4.56
CA VAL A 676 46.35 -10.89 3.11
C VAL A 676 44.94 -10.85 2.56
N ARG A 677 43.98 -11.57 3.16
CA ARG A 677 42.58 -11.56 2.69
C ARG A 677 42.01 -10.14 2.65
N LYS A 678 42.24 -9.36 3.70
CA LYS A 678 41.82 -7.95 3.78
C LYS A 678 42.49 -7.09 2.71
N LEU A 679 43.77 -7.29 2.44
CA LEU A 679 44.51 -6.57 1.40
C LEU A 679 44.03 -6.92 0.00
N VAL A 680 43.74 -8.19 -0.28
CA VAL A 680 43.16 -8.65 -1.55
C VAL A 680 41.79 -8.01 -1.80
N ILE A 681 40.92 -7.97 -0.79
CA ILE A 681 39.62 -7.31 -0.88
C ILE A 681 39.80 -5.82 -1.25
N LEU A 682 40.68 -5.10 -0.54
CA LEU A 682 40.93 -3.68 -0.83
C LEU A 682 41.59 -3.44 -2.19
N ALA A 683 42.46 -4.35 -2.65
CA ALA A 683 43.04 -4.28 -3.98
C ALA A 683 41.97 -4.36 -5.06
N ARG A 684 40.98 -5.25 -4.89
CA ARG A 684 39.83 -5.38 -5.79
C ARG A 684 38.93 -4.16 -5.77
N GLU A 685 38.70 -3.56 -4.59
CA GLU A 685 38.02 -2.26 -4.48
C GLU A 685 38.79 -1.12 -5.17
N ALA A 686 40.11 -1.16 -5.16
CA ALA A 686 40.95 -0.21 -5.88
C ALA A 686 40.97 -0.44 -7.41
N GLY A 687 40.41 -1.55 -7.89
CA GLY A 687 40.34 -1.91 -9.32
C GLY A 687 41.46 -2.81 -9.81
N LEU A 688 42.20 -3.46 -8.89
CA LEU A 688 43.29 -4.37 -9.20
C LEU A 688 42.83 -5.83 -9.09
N SER A 689 43.22 -6.67 -10.04
CA SER A 689 43.03 -8.12 -10.00
C SER A 689 44.20 -8.79 -9.28
N LEU A 690 44.20 -8.71 -7.95
CA LEU A 690 45.20 -9.33 -7.08
C LEU A 690 44.70 -10.67 -6.56
N GLU A 691 45.54 -11.70 -6.64
CA GLU A 691 45.32 -13.02 -6.03
C GLU A 691 46.09 -13.16 -4.72
N PRO A 692 45.59 -13.94 -3.74
CA PRO A 692 46.24 -14.13 -2.45
C PRO A 692 47.70 -14.61 -2.57
N GLU A 693 48.02 -15.48 -3.53
CA GLU A 693 49.35 -16.05 -3.73
C GLU A 693 50.37 -15.03 -4.27
N GLN A 694 49.89 -13.91 -4.82
CA GLN A 694 50.73 -12.84 -5.35
C GLN A 694 51.20 -11.87 -4.25
N VAL A 695 50.61 -11.93 -3.06
CA VAL A 695 51.00 -11.10 -1.92
C VAL A 695 52.27 -11.66 -1.30
N LYS A 696 53.31 -10.85 -1.20
CA LYS A 696 54.53 -11.22 -0.48
C LYS A 696 54.28 -11.11 1.02
N VAL A 697 54.28 -12.24 1.73
CA VAL A 697 54.01 -12.28 3.17
C VAL A 697 55.27 -12.67 3.93
N GLU A 698 55.65 -11.82 4.88
CA GLU A 698 56.62 -12.17 5.91
C GLU A 698 55.86 -12.71 7.13
N SER A 699 55.79 -14.03 7.23
CA SER A 699 55.25 -14.69 8.43
C SER A 699 56.17 -14.44 9.63
N LEU A 700 55.56 -14.14 10.78
CA LEU A 700 56.29 -14.00 12.04
C LEU A 700 56.65 -15.37 12.66
N ILE A 701 56.12 -16.45 12.10
CA ILE A 701 56.29 -17.82 12.60
C ILE A 701 57.44 -18.51 11.86
N PRO A 702 58.53 -18.87 12.57
CA PRO A 702 59.62 -19.67 11.99
C PRO A 702 59.09 -21.00 11.41
N PRO A 703 59.64 -21.50 10.29
CA PRO A 703 59.19 -22.75 9.67
C PRO A 703 59.15 -23.96 10.62
N ALA A 704 60.06 -23.99 11.61
CA ALA A 704 60.11 -25.05 12.62
C ALA A 704 58.89 -25.10 13.55
N LEU A 705 58.14 -24.00 13.68
CA LEU A 705 57.01 -23.87 14.60
C LEU A 705 55.64 -24.02 13.92
N GLN A 706 55.58 -24.00 12.58
CA GLN A 706 54.32 -23.95 11.83
C GLN A 706 53.51 -25.26 11.96
N SER A 707 54.17 -26.41 11.97
CA SER A 707 53.53 -27.74 11.97
C SER A 707 53.33 -28.37 13.35
N LEU A 708 53.65 -27.65 14.43
CA LEU A 708 53.51 -28.14 15.79
C LEU A 708 52.04 -28.16 16.25
N SER A 709 51.73 -28.88 17.34
CA SER A 709 50.46 -28.68 18.04
C SER A 709 50.42 -27.30 18.72
N LEU A 710 49.24 -26.79 19.06
CA LEU A 710 49.10 -25.49 19.73
C LEU A 710 49.93 -25.42 21.02
N ASP A 711 49.84 -26.42 21.90
CA ASP A 711 50.61 -26.46 23.15
C ASP A 711 52.12 -26.46 22.88
N ALA A 712 52.58 -27.28 21.93
CA ALA A 712 53.99 -27.34 21.56
C ALA A 712 54.47 -26.05 20.87
N PHE A 713 53.59 -25.33 20.18
CA PHE A 713 53.88 -24.02 19.61
C PHE A 713 54.11 -22.99 20.72
N LEU A 714 53.20 -22.91 21.71
CA LEU A 714 53.32 -21.99 22.84
C LEU A 714 54.59 -22.26 23.66
N ASP A 715 54.89 -23.53 23.96
CA ASP A 715 56.11 -23.93 24.67
C ASP A 715 57.40 -23.51 23.94
N ASN A 716 57.36 -23.47 22.60
CA ASN A 716 58.52 -23.15 21.74
C ASN A 716 58.49 -21.72 21.16
N ALA A 717 57.53 -20.88 21.56
CA ALA A 717 57.37 -19.52 21.03
C ALA A 717 58.59 -18.63 21.30
N HIS A 718 59.36 -18.93 22.35
CA HIS A 718 60.60 -18.22 22.71
C HIS A 718 61.66 -18.20 21.60
N GLN A 719 61.59 -19.13 20.64
CA GLN A 719 62.50 -19.15 19.48
C GLN A 719 62.34 -17.92 18.57
N MET A 720 61.25 -17.16 18.69
CA MET A 720 61.01 -15.92 17.95
C MET A 720 61.66 -14.68 18.60
N ASP A 721 61.98 -14.75 19.90
CA ASP A 721 62.34 -13.57 20.69
C ASP A 721 63.62 -12.91 20.22
N ALA A 722 64.68 -13.69 19.98
CA ALA A 722 65.99 -13.15 19.60
C ALA A 722 65.96 -12.34 18.29
N CYS A 723 65.25 -12.86 17.27
CA CYS A 723 65.13 -12.20 15.97
C CYS A 723 64.32 -10.89 16.06
N LEU A 724 63.21 -10.92 16.81
CA LEU A 724 62.35 -9.74 16.98
C LEU A 724 63.02 -8.68 17.84
N GLN A 725 63.76 -9.08 18.87
CA GLN A 725 64.54 -8.19 19.73
C GLN A 725 65.63 -7.45 18.94
N GLU A 726 66.39 -8.16 18.08
CA GLU A 726 67.42 -7.53 17.23
C GLU A 726 66.80 -6.48 16.29
N ARG A 727 65.62 -6.79 15.70
CA ARG A 727 64.90 -5.83 14.85
C ARG A 727 64.42 -4.62 15.63
N LEU A 728 63.95 -4.81 16.86
CA LEU A 728 63.48 -3.72 17.71
C LEU A 728 64.63 -2.79 18.09
N GLU A 729 65.77 -3.34 18.51
CA GLU A 729 66.97 -2.57 18.84
C GLU A 729 67.45 -1.74 17.66
N LYS A 730 67.44 -2.32 16.46
CA LYS A 730 67.76 -1.60 15.21
C LYS A 730 66.78 -0.47 14.94
N ALA A 731 65.48 -0.70 15.07
CA ALA A 731 64.46 0.34 14.88
C ALA A 731 64.63 1.48 15.90
N GLN A 732 64.93 1.17 17.16
CA GLN A 732 65.15 2.17 18.21
C GLN A 732 66.38 3.04 17.96
N GLN A 733 67.48 2.46 17.42
CA GLN A 733 68.66 3.23 17.01
C GLN A 733 68.33 4.31 15.96
N ASP A 734 67.41 3.99 15.05
CA ASP A 734 66.96 4.89 13.98
C ASP A 734 65.80 5.83 14.42
N ARG A 735 65.46 5.89 15.71
CA ARG A 735 64.28 6.62 16.25
C ARG A 735 62.98 6.24 15.52
N ALA A 736 62.83 4.96 15.24
CA ALA A 736 61.71 4.37 14.53
C ALA A 736 61.02 3.32 15.41
N VAL A 737 59.85 2.85 14.95
CA VAL A 737 59.03 1.84 15.61
C VAL A 737 58.75 0.67 14.68
N LEU A 738 58.58 -0.52 15.24
CA LEU A 738 58.18 -1.70 14.48
C LEU A 738 56.66 -1.75 14.32
N ARG A 739 56.18 -1.95 13.09
CA ARG A 739 54.76 -2.17 12.79
C ARG A 739 54.61 -3.27 11.75
N TYR A 740 53.59 -4.11 11.92
CA TYR A 740 53.23 -5.09 10.91
C TYR A 740 52.29 -4.42 9.90
N VAL A 741 52.82 -4.14 8.71
CA VAL A 741 52.20 -3.26 7.71
C VAL A 741 51.80 -4.07 6.48
N ALA A 742 50.61 -3.80 5.97
CA ALA A 742 50.17 -4.18 4.63
C ALA A 742 50.37 -3.01 3.68
N ARG A 743 50.95 -3.25 2.51
CA ARG A 743 51.16 -2.27 1.42
C ARG A 743 50.65 -2.82 0.10
N LEU A 744 50.02 -1.94 -0.67
CA LEU A 744 49.57 -2.15 -2.02
C LEU A 744 49.96 -0.94 -2.87
N GLU A 745 50.63 -1.18 -3.99
CA GLU A 745 50.95 -0.16 -4.99
C GLU A 745 50.02 -0.29 -6.22
N ALA A 746 49.86 0.81 -6.96
CA ALA A 746 49.04 0.84 -8.19
C ALA A 746 49.47 -0.14 -9.29
N ASN A 747 50.72 -0.62 -9.26
CA ASN A 747 51.24 -1.62 -10.19
C ASN A 747 50.85 -3.07 -9.82
N GLY A 748 50.12 -3.27 -8.71
CA GLY A 748 49.73 -4.58 -8.20
C GLY A 748 50.75 -5.23 -7.25
N ASN A 749 51.87 -4.57 -6.94
CA ASN A 749 52.79 -5.05 -5.92
C ASN A 749 52.11 -4.96 -4.54
N ALA A 750 51.96 -6.12 -3.90
CA ALA A 750 51.37 -6.24 -2.58
C ALA A 750 52.33 -6.95 -1.62
N GLN A 751 52.49 -6.40 -0.42
CA GLN A 751 53.37 -6.94 0.61
C GLN A 751 52.75 -6.79 2.00
N VAL A 752 52.96 -7.79 2.84
CA VAL A 752 52.61 -7.80 4.25
C VAL A 752 53.86 -8.17 5.03
N SER A 753 54.40 -7.26 5.82
CA SER A 753 55.68 -7.48 6.52
C SER A 753 55.87 -6.65 7.79
N LEU A 754 56.85 -7.04 8.59
CA LEU A 754 57.27 -6.27 9.76
C LEU A 754 58.21 -5.16 9.34
N GLU A 755 57.71 -3.92 9.33
CA GLU A 755 58.43 -2.75 8.87
C GLU A 755 58.93 -1.87 10.02
N THR A 756 60.04 -1.18 9.78
CA THR A 756 60.55 -0.11 10.64
C THR A 756 60.05 1.22 10.11
N LEU A 757 59.18 1.89 10.87
CA LEU A 757 58.55 3.16 10.48
C LEU A 757 59.07 4.32 11.34
N PRO A 758 59.34 5.50 10.76
CA PRO A 758 59.61 6.70 11.54
C PRO A 758 58.49 6.97 12.55
N SER A 759 58.82 7.48 13.75
CA SER A 759 57.81 7.75 14.78
C SER A 759 56.71 8.71 14.32
N GLU A 760 56.99 9.62 13.38
CA GLU A 760 56.00 10.57 12.83
C GLU A 760 55.16 10.01 11.68
N HIS A 761 55.41 8.77 11.24
CA HIS A 761 54.65 8.16 10.15
C HIS A 761 53.17 8.00 10.53
N PRO A 762 52.21 8.21 9.60
CA PRO A 762 50.77 8.10 9.90
C PRO A 762 50.36 6.76 10.54
N LEU A 763 51.06 5.68 10.16
CA LEU A 763 50.85 4.33 10.70
C LEU A 763 51.58 4.05 12.04
N ALA A 764 52.39 4.96 12.56
CA ALA A 764 53.11 4.78 13.82
C ALA A 764 52.26 5.18 15.05
N HIS A 765 51.34 6.14 14.87
CA HIS A 765 50.47 6.70 15.92
C HIS A 765 49.08 6.05 15.96
N LEU A 766 48.97 4.94 16.70
CA LEU A 766 47.71 4.21 16.92
C LEU A 766 47.51 3.84 18.40
N LEU A 767 46.25 3.60 18.79
CA LEU A 767 45.93 3.01 20.08
C LEU A 767 46.00 1.47 19.96
N PRO A 768 46.24 0.76 21.07
CA PRO A 768 46.21 -0.70 21.06
C PRO A 768 44.89 -1.23 20.48
N CYS A 769 44.99 -2.23 19.60
CA CYS A 769 43.87 -2.86 18.88
C CYS A 769 43.19 -2.01 17.80
N ASP A 770 43.66 -0.78 17.51
CA ASP A 770 43.17 -0.01 16.36
C ASP A 770 43.70 -0.59 15.03
N ASN A 771 42.86 -0.49 14.00
CA ASN A 771 43.29 -0.54 12.60
C ASN A 771 43.46 0.89 12.07
N VAL A 772 44.42 1.04 11.15
CA VAL A 772 44.66 2.30 10.45
C VAL A 772 44.93 2.02 8.98
N PHE A 773 44.30 2.80 8.11
CA PHE A 773 44.43 2.74 6.66
C PHE A 773 44.84 4.11 6.16
N ALA A 774 45.86 4.17 5.30
CA ALA A 774 46.28 5.35 4.58
C ALA A 774 46.08 5.11 3.09
N ILE A 775 45.25 5.95 2.47
CA ILE A 775 44.97 5.91 1.04
C ILE A 775 45.70 7.08 0.37
N GLU A 776 46.64 6.76 -0.50
CA GLU A 776 47.32 7.70 -1.36
C GLU A 776 46.67 7.63 -2.74
N SER A 777 46.16 8.76 -3.22
CA SER A 777 45.53 8.87 -4.54
C SER A 777 46.03 10.12 -5.27
N GLN A 778 45.54 10.38 -6.48
CA GLN A 778 45.89 11.63 -7.17
C GLN A 778 45.38 12.85 -6.40
N TRP A 779 44.20 12.76 -5.77
CA TRP A 779 43.66 13.84 -4.95
C TRP A 779 44.33 13.93 -3.57
N TYR A 780 44.75 12.80 -3.01
CA TYR A 780 45.39 12.70 -1.69
C TYR A 780 46.88 12.35 -1.78
N ARG A 781 47.63 13.04 -2.65
CA ARG A 781 49.03 12.70 -2.97
C ARG A 781 50.03 13.19 -1.92
N GLU A 782 49.89 14.44 -1.46
CA GLU A 782 50.81 15.05 -0.49
C GLU A 782 50.42 14.75 0.97
N ASN A 783 49.13 14.49 1.19
CA ASN A 783 48.59 14.15 2.50
C ASN A 783 47.58 13.00 2.33
N PRO A 784 47.95 11.75 2.66
CA PRO A 784 47.08 10.60 2.45
C PRO A 784 45.80 10.69 3.27
N LEU A 785 44.71 10.15 2.75
CA LEU A 785 43.46 10.00 3.50
C LEU A 785 43.64 8.89 4.54
N VAL A 786 43.68 9.28 5.81
CA VAL A 786 43.86 8.34 6.93
C VAL A 786 42.51 8.02 7.57
N ILE A 787 42.14 6.73 7.56
CA ILE A 787 40.97 6.19 8.25
C ILE A 787 41.44 5.31 9.40
N ARG A 788 41.01 5.62 10.63
CA ARG A 788 41.46 4.95 11.84
C ARG A 788 40.30 4.69 12.80
N GLY A 789 40.35 3.55 13.48
CA GLY A 789 39.48 3.23 14.61
C GLY A 789 39.64 1.76 15.06
N PRO A 790 38.72 1.26 15.89
CA PRO A 790 38.83 -0.08 16.47
C PRO A 790 38.95 -1.16 15.39
N GLY A 791 39.97 -2.01 15.50
CA GLY A 791 40.31 -3.01 14.49
C GLY A 791 39.50 -4.29 14.54
N ALA A 792 38.82 -4.53 15.67
CA ALA A 792 37.91 -5.63 15.90
C ALA A 792 36.85 -5.20 16.93
N GLY A 793 35.69 -5.88 16.91
CA GLY A 793 34.65 -5.66 17.91
C GLY A 793 33.25 -5.92 17.36
N ARG A 794 32.46 -6.69 18.09
CA ARG A 794 31.09 -7.05 17.67
C ARG A 794 30.21 -5.83 17.40
N ASP A 795 30.37 -4.76 18.17
CA ASP A 795 29.56 -3.54 18.05
C ASP A 795 29.84 -2.78 16.76
N VAL A 796 31.12 -2.61 16.42
CA VAL A 796 31.53 -1.89 15.21
C VAL A 796 31.22 -2.67 13.95
N THR A 797 31.38 -4.01 13.95
CA THR A 797 31.02 -4.85 12.81
C THR A 797 29.50 -4.92 12.59
N ALA A 798 28.71 -5.09 13.67
CA ALA A 798 27.25 -5.00 13.58
C ALA A 798 26.79 -3.62 13.08
N GLY A 799 27.48 -2.56 13.50
CA GLY A 799 27.27 -1.20 13.00
C GLY A 799 27.53 -1.06 11.51
N ALA A 800 28.59 -1.66 10.95
CA ALA A 800 28.85 -1.65 9.51
C ALA A 800 27.76 -2.38 8.72
N ILE A 801 27.28 -3.53 9.19
CA ILE A 801 26.16 -4.25 8.55
C ILE A 801 24.89 -3.39 8.56
N GLN A 802 24.61 -2.73 9.69
CA GLN A 802 23.47 -1.81 9.78
C GLN A 802 23.61 -0.58 8.88
N SER A 803 24.83 -0.08 8.69
CA SER A 803 25.14 1.01 7.75
C SER A 803 24.88 0.59 6.30
N ASP A 804 25.36 -0.59 5.91
CA ASP A 804 25.10 -1.17 4.59
C ASP A 804 23.60 -1.40 4.36
N LEU A 805 22.88 -1.85 5.38
CA LEU A 805 21.42 -2.03 5.31
C LEU A 805 20.71 -0.69 5.08
N ASN A 806 21.07 0.34 5.86
CA ASN A 806 20.51 1.67 5.69
C ASN A 806 20.78 2.25 4.29
N ARG A 807 21.98 1.99 3.73
CA ARG A 807 22.35 2.44 2.39
C ARG A 807 21.60 1.68 1.30
N LEU A 808 21.51 0.37 1.43
CA LEU A 808 20.82 -0.51 0.49
C LEU A 808 19.34 -0.14 0.39
N ILE A 809 18.66 0.01 1.52
CA ILE A 809 17.24 0.38 1.57
C ILE A 809 17.01 1.71 0.85
N GLY A 810 17.92 2.68 0.96
CA GLY A 810 17.83 3.95 0.23
C GLY A 810 17.95 3.83 -1.29
N ARG A 811 18.51 2.73 -1.81
CA ARG A 811 18.71 2.48 -3.26
C ARG A 811 17.57 1.69 -3.91
N LEU A 812 16.75 1.00 -3.13
CA LEU A 812 15.61 0.24 -3.68
C LEU A 812 14.54 1.24 -4.14
N HIS A 813 14.06 1.14 -5.37
CA HIS A 813 13.08 2.07 -5.94
C HIS A 813 11.84 1.34 -6.39
#